data_AF-A0A521BBM3-F1
#
_entry.id   AF-A0A521BBM3-F1
#
_cell.length_a   1.000
_cell.length_b   1.000
_cell.length_c   1.000
_cell.angle_alpha   90.00
_cell.angle_beta   90.00
_cell.angle_gamma   90.00
#
_symmetry.space_group_name_H-M   'P 1'
#
loop_
_entity.id
_entity.type
_entity.pdbx_description
1 polymer ?
#
loop_
_entity_poly.entity_id
_entity_poly.type
_entity_poly.pdbx_seq_one_letter_code
_entity_poly.pdbx_strand_id
1 'polypeptide(L)'
;MKIASYNINGINGRLDNLLRWLAQAKPDVVCLQELKSPDSLFPEDELLQAGYHAIWQGQKSWNGVAILSRYGPIQLTTKGLKGDDEDVQSRYIEAYINDIVIGCLYLPNGNPWPGEKFSYKLNWMKRLIKHAQQLQSFGLPVALIGDYNIMPTDLDTYKPEKYKDNALFRPEARKLFLDLLDEGYTDAIRKLFPDAPVYTFWDYLRKAYDRDAGLRLDHFLLNQSAAEKLMDGGVDKDVRGWAHSSDHAPVWINLNDHDVIKKSKGSKKETVIPPTLDEDNRNLKEYNKKRDFSRTAEPKSGNATDSGMLRFVIQKHDATRLHYDFRLEMDGVLKSWAVPKGPSTDPKTKRLAMMVEDHPFDYRTFEGIIPKGQYGGGTVIVWDEGTYEPIANIKGKKAQEKHLLEQLNAGSVKIIMHGQKLQGEFALVKTHGMGENGWLLIKHNDEYASADDITVKGNSVLTNKTIEEMGTGNQPAEQSKSIHHAGDNTPKLSMAEVQSLLNHASDAKIPIGMKPMLATLVDEPFNDPDWVYEIKWDGYRALGFSLSNGDVQLLSRNNKQFNEKFYPVYELLQSWKLDIVVDGEIMVINDKGAANFGDLQNWNSEKDGELVYYVFDIIWYDGKDLTDLPLIDRQAILQAVLPQEDERIRLSQVYRSDGIEFFNAAAQMGLEGIIAKKADSLYSKNNRSAEWLKVKASRRQEVVIAGFTRNEDTSKLFSSLLLGVFEEGVLYYVGKVGTGFNDKDQREMMKQFKTLIIDHSPFSEIPDVNKPSRFRPNPPKAKATWLRPELVCEVAFAEVTSDGVFRHPSFKGMRTDKSADEVTREAVLPVGDILKAEALEDEDEAVNDKPSKASKKAGSKIHKLKNKKILLSSKADTQLCSVNGHELKFTHLSKLYWPEDKVSKRDMFNFYDQIADFILPYLKDRPMSLNRFPGGIHSQSFYQKDVKDKAPSWADTFPYTNSEGDRKEYLLGNDEAALLWMASLGCIEMNPWFSRSQSPDNPDYCVIDLDPDKNTFDQVIQVAQMVKEILDQIGVPCYPKTSGSTGIHIYIPLQAQYTYEQSQMFARIIVNLIHEQVPDFTSLERMISARKGKMYLDFMQNRAGATIAGPYSLRPKPGATVSMPLSWDELKPGLTMRDFTIFNAVDRLKETGDLFRGVLGTGIDLGVAVRKAKEVFG
;
A
#
# COMPACT_ATOMS: atom_id res chain seq x y z
N MET A 1 37.85 4.20 -24.81
CA MET A 1 36.67 3.42 -24.42
C MET A 1 35.94 2.87 -25.65
N LYS A 2 35.83 1.54 -25.76
CA LYS A 2 35.05 0.83 -26.79
C LYS A 2 33.65 0.52 -26.28
N ILE A 3 32.62 1.03 -26.94
CA ILE A 3 31.21 0.81 -26.56
C ILE A 3 30.51 0.05 -27.67
N ALA A 4 29.73 -0.97 -27.32
CA ALA A 4 29.01 -1.80 -28.27
C ALA A 4 27.50 -1.91 -27.99
N SER A 5 26.72 -2.13 -29.05
CA SER A 5 25.30 -2.49 -29.03
C SER A 5 25.15 -3.90 -29.59
N TYR A 6 24.35 -4.73 -28.94
CA TYR A 6 24.02 -6.06 -29.47
C TYR A 6 22.62 -6.50 -29.03
N ASN A 7 21.66 -6.45 -29.96
CA ASN A 7 20.38 -7.13 -29.78
C ASN A 7 20.62 -8.66 -29.85
N ILE A 8 20.49 -9.33 -28.70
CA ILE A 8 20.82 -10.75 -28.54
C ILE A 8 19.64 -11.68 -28.84
N ASN A 9 18.42 -11.13 -29.00
CA ASN A 9 17.21 -11.87 -29.36
C ASN A 9 16.93 -13.08 -28.41
N GLY A 10 17.27 -12.95 -27.13
CA GLY A 10 17.18 -14.02 -26.13
C GLY A 10 18.54 -14.41 -25.59
N ILE A 11 18.90 -13.87 -24.41
CA ILE A 11 20.25 -13.99 -23.84
C ILE A 11 20.60 -15.43 -23.46
N ASN A 12 19.71 -16.14 -22.76
CA ASN A 12 19.99 -17.50 -22.29
C ASN A 12 20.17 -18.51 -23.42
N GLY A 13 19.43 -18.33 -24.52
CA GLY A 13 19.56 -19.21 -25.69
C GLY A 13 20.79 -18.93 -26.55
N ARG A 14 21.48 -17.80 -26.33
CA ARG A 14 22.64 -17.36 -27.12
C ARG A 14 23.83 -16.93 -26.24
N LEU A 15 23.85 -17.37 -24.99
CA LEU A 15 24.88 -17.01 -24.01
C LEU A 15 26.27 -17.42 -24.52
N ASP A 16 26.43 -18.62 -25.08
CA ASP A 16 27.70 -19.09 -25.64
C ASP A 16 28.22 -18.18 -26.77
N ASN A 17 27.31 -17.73 -27.65
CA ASN A 17 27.65 -16.81 -28.72
C ASN A 17 28.05 -15.42 -28.18
N LEU A 18 27.35 -14.94 -27.14
CA LEU A 18 27.70 -13.69 -26.46
C LEU A 18 29.07 -13.80 -25.80
N LEU A 19 29.32 -14.84 -24.99
CA LEU A 19 30.60 -15.05 -24.30
C LEU A 19 31.77 -15.21 -25.27
N ARG A 20 31.57 -15.95 -26.37
CA ARG A 20 32.55 -16.07 -27.45
C ARG A 20 32.90 -14.71 -28.05
N TRP A 21 31.90 -13.89 -28.37
CA TRP A 21 32.13 -12.57 -28.93
C TRP A 21 32.79 -11.62 -27.93
N LEU A 22 32.34 -11.59 -26.67
CA LEU A 22 32.96 -10.78 -25.60
C LEU A 22 34.45 -11.11 -25.42
N ALA A 23 34.82 -12.39 -25.54
CA ALA A 23 36.21 -12.83 -25.47
C ALA A 23 37.06 -12.35 -26.67
N GLN A 24 36.47 -12.24 -27.85
CA GLN A 24 37.15 -11.82 -29.08
C GLN A 24 37.23 -10.29 -29.22
N ALA A 25 36.09 -9.61 -29.10
CA ALA A 25 35.94 -8.18 -29.39
C ALA A 25 36.30 -7.28 -28.20
N LYS A 26 36.23 -7.83 -26.98
CA LYS A 26 36.58 -7.19 -25.69
C LYS A 26 36.11 -5.72 -25.55
N PRO A 27 34.84 -5.38 -25.84
CA PRO A 27 34.32 -4.04 -25.60
C PRO A 27 34.44 -3.66 -24.12
N ASP A 28 34.57 -2.37 -23.82
CA ASP A 28 34.61 -1.88 -22.44
C ASP A 28 33.20 -1.79 -21.84
N VAL A 29 32.22 -1.42 -22.67
CA VAL A 29 30.79 -1.39 -22.33
C VAL A 29 29.95 -2.03 -23.42
N VAL A 30 28.92 -2.79 -23.04
CA VAL A 30 27.96 -3.40 -23.97
C VAL A 30 26.52 -3.10 -23.57
N CYS A 31 25.75 -2.57 -24.50
CA CYS A 31 24.30 -2.42 -24.40
C CYS A 31 23.62 -3.62 -25.07
N LEU A 32 22.95 -4.47 -24.29
CA LEU A 32 22.21 -5.62 -24.79
C LEU A 32 20.72 -5.33 -24.86
N GLN A 33 20.07 -5.76 -25.95
CA GLN A 33 18.63 -5.61 -26.17
C GLN A 33 17.95 -6.97 -26.42
N GLU A 34 16.63 -6.98 -26.23
CA GLU A 34 15.77 -8.15 -26.46
C GLU A 34 16.23 -9.38 -25.67
N LEU A 35 16.41 -9.21 -24.35
CA LEU A 35 16.94 -10.26 -23.48
C LEU A 35 16.06 -11.52 -23.43
N LYS A 36 14.73 -11.38 -23.54
CA LYS A 36 13.74 -12.47 -23.38
C LYS A 36 13.94 -13.33 -22.12
N SER A 37 14.42 -12.70 -21.07
CA SER A 37 14.71 -13.33 -19.79
C SER A 37 14.15 -12.46 -18.65
N PRO A 38 13.38 -13.01 -17.70
CA PRO A 38 13.03 -12.30 -16.47
C PRO A 38 14.27 -12.11 -15.58
N ASP A 39 14.23 -11.16 -14.64
CA ASP A 39 15.39 -10.81 -13.81
C ASP A 39 16.02 -12.00 -13.08
N SER A 40 15.20 -12.94 -12.60
CA SER A 40 15.67 -14.13 -11.86
C SER A 40 16.41 -15.17 -12.71
N LEU A 41 16.42 -15.02 -14.03
CA LEU A 41 17.06 -15.95 -14.97
C LEU A 41 18.12 -15.23 -15.83
N PHE A 42 18.57 -14.04 -15.43
CA PHE A 42 19.65 -13.35 -16.11
C PHE A 42 20.99 -14.01 -15.74
N PRO A 43 21.88 -14.31 -16.71
CA PRO A 43 23.13 -15.04 -16.48
C PRO A 43 24.24 -14.12 -15.97
N GLU A 44 24.02 -13.49 -14.81
CA GLU A 44 24.99 -12.55 -14.22
C GLU A 44 26.31 -13.24 -13.89
N ASP A 45 26.27 -14.45 -13.32
CA ASP A 45 27.48 -15.16 -12.89
C ASP A 45 28.41 -15.49 -14.06
N GLU A 46 27.86 -15.95 -15.19
CA GLU A 46 28.64 -16.26 -16.40
C GLU A 46 29.26 -15.00 -17.03
N LEU A 47 28.53 -13.88 -17.00
CA LEU A 47 29.02 -12.59 -17.49
C LEU A 47 30.11 -12.01 -16.57
N LEU A 48 29.93 -12.15 -15.25
CA LEU A 48 30.91 -11.74 -14.26
C LEU A 48 32.20 -12.56 -14.39
N GLN A 49 32.08 -13.87 -14.62
CA GLN A 49 33.23 -14.74 -14.93
C GLN A 49 33.94 -14.33 -16.23
N ALA A 50 33.21 -13.81 -17.21
CA ALA A 50 33.78 -13.23 -18.43
C ALA A 50 34.40 -11.83 -18.24
N GLY A 51 34.35 -11.28 -17.01
CA GLY A 51 34.95 -10.00 -16.63
C GLY A 51 34.03 -8.79 -16.84
N TYR A 52 32.71 -9.00 -16.88
CA TYR A 52 31.72 -7.94 -17.05
C TYR A 52 30.75 -7.90 -15.87
N HIS A 53 30.68 -6.74 -15.22
CA HIS A 53 29.57 -6.44 -14.32
C HIS A 53 28.34 -6.08 -15.15
N ALA A 54 27.16 -6.47 -14.67
CA ALA A 54 25.92 -6.25 -15.40
C ALA A 54 24.90 -5.51 -14.54
N ILE A 55 24.12 -4.64 -15.17
CA ILE A 55 22.81 -4.22 -14.68
C ILE A 55 21.78 -4.53 -15.76
N TRP A 56 20.61 -4.98 -15.35
CA TRP A 56 19.58 -5.39 -16.31
C TRP A 56 18.18 -5.03 -15.81
N GLN A 57 17.28 -5.02 -16.78
CA GLN A 57 15.85 -5.03 -16.57
C GLN A 57 15.26 -6.04 -17.55
N GLY A 58 14.94 -7.22 -17.04
CA GLY A 58 14.50 -8.38 -17.81
C GLY A 58 12.98 -8.43 -17.99
N GLN A 59 12.54 -9.16 -19.01
CA GLN A 59 11.14 -9.55 -19.20
C GLN A 59 11.09 -10.84 -20.02
N LYS A 60 10.16 -11.76 -19.71
CA LYS A 60 10.04 -13.06 -20.41
C LYS A 60 9.56 -12.92 -21.87
N SER A 61 8.95 -11.79 -22.21
CA SER A 61 8.44 -11.45 -23.54
C SER A 61 9.54 -10.95 -24.48
N TRP A 62 9.18 -10.31 -25.60
CA TRP A 62 10.10 -9.75 -26.60
C TRP A 62 10.91 -8.53 -26.11
N ASN A 63 11.12 -8.33 -24.81
CA ASN A 63 11.77 -7.13 -24.25
C ASN A 63 12.94 -7.50 -23.34
N GLY A 64 13.52 -6.47 -22.75
CA GLY A 64 14.60 -6.55 -21.79
C GLY A 64 15.84 -5.84 -22.32
N VAL A 65 16.51 -5.12 -21.44
CA VAL A 65 17.75 -4.38 -21.71
C VAL A 65 18.77 -4.63 -20.61
N ALA A 66 20.05 -4.66 -20.97
CA ALA A 66 21.14 -4.73 -20.01
C ALA A 66 22.32 -3.85 -20.43
N ILE A 67 23.10 -3.40 -19.45
CA ILE A 67 24.40 -2.76 -19.65
C ILE A 67 25.46 -3.63 -18.98
N LEU A 68 26.49 -3.99 -19.73
CA LEU A 68 27.68 -4.70 -19.27
C LEU A 68 28.86 -3.74 -19.21
N SER A 69 29.72 -3.83 -18.19
CA SER A 69 30.90 -2.97 -18.02
C SER A 69 32.10 -3.74 -17.47
N ARG A 70 33.29 -3.42 -17.99
CA ARG A 70 34.57 -3.93 -17.48
C ARG A 70 35.20 -3.04 -16.40
N TYR A 71 34.61 -1.88 -16.11
CA TYR A 71 35.15 -0.91 -15.14
C TYR A 71 34.77 -1.18 -13.67
N GLY A 72 34.00 -2.24 -13.40
CA GLY A 72 33.53 -2.58 -12.06
C GLY A 72 32.01 -2.45 -11.90
N PRO A 73 31.49 -2.45 -10.65
CA PRO A 73 30.07 -2.30 -10.36
C PRO A 73 29.48 -1.05 -11.01
N ILE A 74 28.31 -1.20 -11.61
CA ILE A 74 27.67 -0.15 -12.42
C ILE A 74 26.70 0.65 -11.55
N GLN A 75 26.85 1.98 -11.54
CA GLN A 75 25.89 2.86 -10.90
C GLN A 75 24.68 3.10 -11.82
N LEU A 76 23.58 2.42 -11.51
CA LEU A 76 22.29 2.64 -12.14
C LEU A 76 21.77 4.05 -11.82
N THR A 77 21.40 4.81 -12.85
CA THR A 77 20.80 6.15 -12.69
C THR A 77 19.29 6.14 -12.93
N THR A 78 18.80 5.35 -13.89
CA THR A 78 17.37 5.30 -14.25
C THR A 78 16.99 3.94 -14.86
N LYS A 79 15.77 3.48 -14.55
CA LYS A 79 15.09 2.35 -15.21
C LYS A 79 13.80 2.85 -15.85
N GLY A 80 13.61 2.59 -17.14
CA GLY A 80 12.46 3.08 -17.92
C GLY A 80 12.53 4.57 -18.29
N LEU A 81 11.58 5.01 -19.13
CA LEU A 81 11.41 6.42 -19.50
C LEU A 81 10.20 7.01 -18.77
N LYS A 82 10.34 8.22 -18.23
CA LYS A 82 9.25 8.91 -17.55
C LYS A 82 8.20 9.44 -18.53
N GLY A 83 6.97 9.63 -18.05
CA GLY A 83 5.89 10.29 -18.80
C GLY A 83 4.84 9.35 -19.39
N ASP A 84 4.83 8.08 -18.99
CA ASP A 84 3.64 7.20 -19.04
C ASP A 84 3.89 6.01 -18.09
N ASP A 85 3.22 6.06 -16.93
CA ASP A 85 3.41 5.16 -15.78
C ASP A 85 2.78 3.77 -16.00
N GLU A 86 2.02 3.60 -17.09
CA GLU A 86 1.45 2.33 -17.53
C GLU A 86 2.44 1.54 -18.44
N ASP A 87 3.54 2.17 -18.88
CA ASP A 87 4.57 1.49 -19.68
C ASP A 87 5.47 0.60 -18.82
N VAL A 88 5.00 -0.62 -18.57
CA VAL A 88 5.71 -1.67 -17.85
C VAL A 88 6.74 -2.41 -18.71
N GLN A 89 7.03 -1.96 -19.93
CA GLN A 89 7.95 -2.66 -20.84
C GLN A 89 9.41 -2.34 -20.50
N SER A 90 10.20 -3.39 -20.22
CA SER A 90 11.64 -3.26 -19.95
C SER A 90 12.44 -2.90 -21.22
N ARG A 91 12.43 -1.60 -21.58
CA ARG A 91 12.97 -1.09 -22.87
C ARG A 91 14.05 -0.01 -22.72
N TYR A 92 14.32 0.49 -21.52
CA TYR A 92 15.32 1.52 -21.27
C TYR A 92 15.99 1.31 -19.91
N ILE A 93 17.31 1.37 -19.87
CA ILE A 93 18.10 1.39 -18.63
C ILE A 93 19.28 2.33 -18.82
N GLU A 94 19.66 3.04 -17.77
CA GLU A 94 20.69 4.08 -17.82
C GLU A 94 21.67 3.95 -16.66
N ALA A 95 22.95 4.18 -16.95
CA ALA A 95 24.00 4.20 -15.95
C ALA A 95 25.09 5.21 -16.28
N TYR A 96 25.79 5.66 -15.24
CA TYR A 96 27.00 6.48 -15.37
C TYR A 96 28.23 5.57 -15.33
N ILE A 97 29.00 5.52 -16.41
CA ILE A 97 30.17 4.64 -16.58
C ILE A 97 31.30 5.43 -17.23
N ASN A 98 32.45 5.50 -16.54
CA ASN A 98 33.68 6.12 -17.03
C ASN A 98 33.45 7.53 -17.62
N ASP A 99 32.82 8.39 -16.81
CA ASP A 99 32.49 9.79 -17.15
C ASP A 99 31.53 10.01 -18.32
N ILE A 100 30.73 8.99 -18.65
CA ILE A 100 29.70 9.05 -19.67
C ILE A 100 28.39 8.49 -19.11
N VAL A 101 27.27 9.18 -19.36
CA VAL A 101 25.93 8.62 -19.16
C VAL A 101 25.59 7.73 -20.35
N ILE A 102 25.36 6.44 -20.08
CA ILE A 102 25.05 5.44 -21.09
C ILE A 102 23.60 5.00 -20.92
N GLY A 103 22.76 5.35 -21.89
CA GLY A 103 21.37 4.89 -21.99
C GLY A 103 21.26 3.72 -22.97
N CYS A 104 20.96 2.52 -22.48
CA CYS A 104 20.70 1.34 -23.29
C CYS A 104 19.21 1.21 -23.58
N LEU A 105 18.83 1.12 -24.86
CA LEU A 105 17.42 1.14 -25.26
C LEU A 105 17.03 0.10 -26.30
N TYR A 106 15.78 -0.34 -26.22
CA TYR A 106 15.11 -1.22 -27.17
C TYR A 106 13.78 -0.62 -27.61
N LEU A 107 13.83 0.21 -28.64
CA LEU A 107 12.71 1.01 -29.10
C LEU A 107 11.63 0.10 -29.72
N PRO A 108 10.33 0.36 -29.45
CA PRO A 108 9.25 -0.50 -29.97
C PRO A 108 9.26 -0.65 -31.51
N ASN A 109 9.09 -1.89 -31.99
CA ASN A 109 9.05 -2.20 -33.43
C ASN A 109 7.97 -1.41 -34.18
N GLY A 110 6.75 -1.39 -33.64
CA GLY A 110 5.63 -0.60 -34.13
C GLY A 110 4.78 -1.22 -35.25
N ASN A 111 5.13 -2.40 -35.78
CA ASN A 111 4.29 -3.07 -36.79
C ASN A 111 3.09 -3.82 -36.16
N PRO A 112 1.96 -3.94 -36.88
CA PRO A 112 1.70 -3.40 -38.22
C PRO A 112 1.37 -1.90 -38.20
N TRP A 113 1.57 -1.23 -39.34
CA TRP A 113 1.14 0.15 -39.57
C TRP A 113 -0.03 0.21 -40.56
N PRO A 114 -1.06 1.05 -40.31
CA PRO A 114 -1.32 1.78 -39.07
C PRO A 114 -1.79 0.83 -37.95
N GLY A 115 -1.64 1.24 -36.70
CA GLY A 115 -2.10 0.47 -35.55
C GLY A 115 -1.59 0.98 -34.21
N GLU A 116 -2.16 0.47 -33.12
CA GLU A 116 -1.83 0.87 -31.74
C GLU A 116 -0.33 0.69 -31.42
N LYS A 117 0.30 -0.36 -31.96
CA LYS A 117 1.74 -0.59 -31.81
C LYS A 117 2.58 0.53 -32.41
N PHE A 118 2.15 1.09 -33.54
CA PHE A 118 2.83 2.22 -34.16
C PHE A 118 2.63 3.50 -33.35
N SER A 119 1.42 3.72 -32.83
CA SER A 119 1.14 4.83 -31.92
C SER A 119 2.00 4.76 -30.65
N TYR A 120 2.12 3.56 -30.06
CA TYR A 120 3.00 3.31 -28.92
C TYR A 120 4.46 3.62 -29.25
N LYS A 121 4.97 3.17 -30.42
CA LYS A 121 6.32 3.53 -30.90
C LYS A 121 6.54 5.05 -30.95
N LEU A 122 5.63 5.79 -31.58
CA LEU A 122 5.77 7.24 -31.71
C LEU A 122 5.71 7.96 -30.36
N ASN A 123 4.85 7.52 -29.43
CA ASN A 123 4.79 8.09 -28.09
C ASN A 123 6.04 7.76 -27.27
N TRP A 124 6.55 6.53 -27.39
CA TRP A 124 7.79 6.12 -26.75
C TRP A 124 8.98 6.96 -27.23
N MET A 125 9.08 7.22 -28.54
CA MET A 125 10.09 8.13 -29.09
C MET A 125 9.99 9.56 -28.55
N LYS A 126 8.78 10.10 -28.40
CA LYS A 126 8.59 11.45 -27.84
C LYS A 126 9.06 11.55 -26.38
N ARG A 127 8.83 10.50 -25.60
CA ARG A 127 9.37 10.41 -24.22
C ARG A 127 10.90 10.31 -24.23
N LEU A 128 11.48 9.55 -25.17
CA LEU A 128 12.93 9.49 -25.34
C LEU A 128 13.51 10.87 -25.67
N ILE A 129 12.89 11.62 -26.59
CA ILE A 129 13.33 13.00 -26.94
C ILE A 129 13.31 13.91 -25.72
N LYS A 130 12.23 13.91 -24.93
CA LYS A 130 12.13 14.71 -23.71
C LYS A 130 13.19 14.32 -22.68
N HIS A 131 13.46 13.02 -22.54
CA HIS A 131 14.50 12.54 -21.63
C HIS A 131 15.90 12.92 -22.13
N ALA A 132 16.16 12.82 -23.43
CA ALA A 132 17.40 13.22 -24.07
C ALA A 132 17.69 14.72 -23.88
N GLN A 133 16.67 15.58 -23.99
CA GLN A 133 16.75 17.01 -23.65
C GLN A 133 17.17 17.23 -22.19
N GLN A 134 16.58 16.49 -21.27
CA GLN A 134 16.93 16.56 -19.86
C GLN A 134 18.40 16.13 -19.64
N LEU A 135 18.82 15.04 -20.27
CA LEU A 135 20.21 14.57 -20.17
C LEU A 135 21.22 15.60 -20.68
N GLN A 136 20.90 16.29 -21.78
CA GLN A 136 21.74 17.39 -22.27
C GLN A 136 21.86 18.54 -21.28
N SER A 137 20.79 18.85 -20.53
CA SER A 137 20.80 19.96 -19.58
C SER A 137 21.81 19.79 -18.43
N PHE A 138 22.29 18.57 -18.18
CA PHE A 138 23.30 18.29 -17.15
C PHE A 138 24.73 18.60 -17.60
N GLY A 139 24.97 18.83 -18.90
CA GLY A 139 26.29 19.18 -19.42
C GLY A 139 27.33 18.05 -19.35
N LEU A 140 26.91 16.80 -19.15
CA LEU A 140 27.78 15.61 -19.14
C LEU A 140 27.84 14.96 -20.53
N PRO A 141 28.88 14.17 -20.86
CA PRO A 141 28.87 13.28 -22.02
C PRO A 141 27.75 12.23 -21.94
N VAL A 142 26.96 12.11 -23.01
CA VAL A 142 25.81 11.19 -23.08
C VAL A 142 25.87 10.37 -24.36
N ALA A 143 25.62 9.07 -24.23
CA ALA A 143 25.44 8.14 -25.34
C ALA A 143 24.13 7.34 -25.19
N LEU A 144 23.20 7.52 -26.12
CA LEU A 144 21.95 6.76 -26.21
C LEU A 144 22.09 5.67 -27.28
N ILE A 145 22.19 4.43 -26.83
CA ILE A 145 22.69 3.29 -27.61
C ILE A 145 21.66 2.18 -27.61
N GLY A 146 21.44 1.57 -28.77
CA GLY A 146 20.66 0.33 -28.85
C GLY A 146 19.98 0.13 -30.19
N ASP A 147 19.01 -0.79 -30.19
CA ASP A 147 18.15 -1.06 -31.33
C ASP A 147 16.97 -0.09 -31.31
N TYR A 148 17.01 0.88 -32.22
CA TYR A 148 15.98 1.89 -32.38
C TYR A 148 14.80 1.38 -33.21
N ASN A 149 14.88 0.19 -33.81
CA ASN A 149 13.86 -0.29 -34.75
C ASN A 149 13.49 0.81 -35.77
N ILE A 150 14.42 1.62 -36.27
CA ILE A 150 14.12 2.71 -37.21
C ILE A 150 15.15 2.70 -38.31
N MET A 151 14.72 3.03 -39.52
CA MET A 151 15.57 3.21 -40.69
C MET A 151 15.43 4.68 -41.13
N PRO A 152 16.28 5.59 -40.61
CA PRO A 152 16.14 7.03 -40.83
C PRO A 152 16.26 7.48 -42.29
N THR A 153 17.05 6.76 -43.08
CA THR A 153 17.39 7.07 -44.46
C THR A 153 17.22 5.85 -45.36
N ASP A 154 17.18 6.08 -46.67
CA ASP A 154 17.09 5.02 -47.67
C ASP A 154 18.37 4.16 -47.70
N LEU A 155 19.50 4.67 -47.19
CA LEU A 155 20.75 3.90 -47.01
C LEU A 155 20.68 2.89 -45.87
N ASP A 156 19.67 2.98 -45.01
CA ASP A 156 19.50 2.13 -43.84
C ASP A 156 18.75 0.83 -44.15
N THR A 157 18.41 0.59 -45.42
CA THR A 157 17.66 -0.59 -45.83
C THR A 157 18.01 -1.08 -47.22
N TYR A 158 18.12 -2.39 -47.37
CA TYR A 158 18.15 -3.02 -48.68
C TYR A 158 16.76 -2.96 -49.34
N LYS A 159 16.65 -2.20 -50.43
CA LYS A 159 15.41 -1.96 -51.20
C LYS A 159 14.33 -1.18 -50.41
N PRO A 160 14.54 0.13 -50.21
CA PRO A 160 13.64 1.01 -49.48
C PRO A 160 12.18 0.94 -49.91
N GLU A 161 11.95 0.71 -51.20
CA GLU A 161 10.61 0.60 -51.78
C GLU A 161 9.74 -0.49 -51.15
N LYS A 162 10.35 -1.52 -50.54
CA LYS A 162 9.64 -2.62 -49.87
C LYS A 162 9.16 -2.28 -48.47
N TYR A 163 9.74 -1.26 -47.85
CA TYR A 163 9.51 -0.93 -46.45
C TYR A 163 8.62 0.29 -46.26
N LYS A 164 8.09 0.89 -47.34
CA LYS A 164 7.23 2.09 -47.28
C LYS A 164 6.07 1.98 -46.28
N ASP A 165 5.48 0.80 -46.15
CA ASP A 165 4.36 0.54 -45.23
C ASP A 165 4.80 -0.13 -43.92
N ASN A 166 6.10 -0.30 -43.71
CA ASN A 166 6.67 -0.85 -42.49
C ASN A 166 6.89 0.27 -41.46
N ALA A 167 6.45 0.05 -40.23
CA ALA A 167 6.60 0.96 -39.08
C ALA A 167 8.03 1.48 -38.87
N LEU A 168 9.06 0.71 -39.24
CA LEU A 168 10.46 1.07 -39.07
C LEU A 168 10.91 2.14 -40.09
N PHE A 169 10.21 2.29 -41.22
CA PHE A 169 10.57 3.20 -42.32
C PHE A 169 9.53 4.31 -42.54
N ARG A 170 8.48 4.36 -41.71
CA ARG A 170 7.40 5.34 -41.82
C ARG A 170 7.92 6.77 -41.66
N PRO A 171 7.46 7.73 -42.48
CA PRO A 171 7.87 9.14 -42.38
C PRO A 171 7.74 9.72 -40.98
N GLU A 172 6.71 9.32 -40.24
CA GLU A 172 6.44 9.78 -38.88
C GLU A 172 7.52 9.33 -37.89
N ALA A 173 7.98 8.08 -37.98
CA ALA A 173 9.06 7.57 -37.14
C ALA A 173 10.42 8.14 -37.55
N ARG A 174 10.67 8.29 -38.86
CA ARG A 174 11.87 8.94 -39.40
C ARG A 174 11.97 10.40 -38.94
N LYS A 175 10.86 11.12 -38.95
CA LYS A 175 10.79 12.50 -38.47
C LYS A 175 11.16 12.60 -36.99
N LEU A 176 10.58 11.78 -36.12
CA LEU A 176 10.93 11.82 -34.68
C LEU A 176 12.39 11.45 -34.43
N PHE A 177 12.99 10.59 -35.25
CA PHE A 177 14.42 10.31 -35.16
C PHE A 177 15.26 11.54 -35.54
N LEU A 178 14.86 12.27 -36.59
CA LEU A 178 15.49 13.54 -36.95
C LEU A 178 15.31 14.61 -35.87
N ASP A 179 14.09 14.72 -35.30
CA ASP A 179 13.82 15.63 -34.18
C ASP A 179 14.75 15.32 -32.99
N LEU A 180 15.05 14.05 -32.73
CA LEU A 180 16.02 13.64 -31.70
C LEU A 180 17.47 14.06 -32.02
N LEU A 181 17.87 14.07 -33.30
CA LEU A 181 19.18 14.60 -33.72
C LEU A 181 19.22 16.12 -33.58
N ASP A 182 18.12 16.81 -33.89
CA ASP A 182 17.98 18.27 -33.80
C ASP A 182 18.12 18.78 -32.36
N GLU A 183 17.92 17.92 -31.35
CA GLU A 183 18.25 18.21 -29.95
C GLU A 183 19.76 18.27 -29.67
N GLY A 184 20.64 18.15 -30.67
CA GLY A 184 22.10 18.20 -30.52
C GLY A 184 22.76 16.84 -30.39
N TYR A 185 22.08 15.76 -30.80
CA TYR A 185 22.64 14.42 -30.86
C TYR A 185 23.19 14.10 -32.26
N THR A 186 24.28 13.36 -32.29
CA THR A 186 24.96 12.91 -33.51
C THR A 186 24.84 11.39 -33.63
N ASP A 187 24.30 10.89 -34.75
CA ASP A 187 24.38 9.46 -35.09
C ASP A 187 25.82 9.10 -35.50
N ALA A 188 26.54 8.44 -34.60
CA ALA A 188 27.97 8.17 -34.75
C ALA A 188 28.29 7.31 -35.98
N ILE A 189 27.48 6.28 -36.25
CA ILE A 189 27.70 5.38 -37.39
C ILE A 189 27.46 6.14 -38.70
N ARG A 190 26.38 6.92 -38.79
CA ARG A 190 26.13 7.74 -39.99
C ARG A 190 27.18 8.85 -40.17
N LYS A 191 27.73 9.42 -39.09
CA LYS A 191 28.84 10.39 -39.16
C LYS A 191 30.12 9.77 -39.71
N LEU A 192 30.46 8.54 -39.33
CA LEU A 192 31.64 7.83 -39.80
C LEU A 192 31.48 7.29 -41.24
N PHE A 193 30.26 6.89 -41.59
CA PHE A 193 29.92 6.28 -42.87
C PHE A 193 28.76 7.04 -43.53
N PRO A 194 28.97 8.29 -43.99
CA PRO A 194 27.89 9.17 -44.46
C PRO A 194 27.14 8.57 -45.66
N ASP A 195 27.87 8.02 -46.63
CA ASP A 195 27.32 7.57 -47.91
C ASP A 195 27.29 6.04 -48.07
N ALA A 196 27.78 5.29 -47.07
CA ALA A 196 27.81 3.84 -47.15
C ALA A 196 26.53 3.21 -46.57
N PRO A 197 26.00 2.15 -47.19
CA PRO A 197 25.02 1.28 -46.55
C PRO A 197 25.72 0.45 -45.47
N VAL A 198 25.30 0.63 -44.22
CA VAL A 198 25.84 -0.09 -43.05
C VAL A 198 24.68 -0.82 -42.39
N TYR A 199 24.56 -2.13 -42.58
CA TYR A 199 23.47 -2.91 -42.00
C TYR A 199 23.89 -3.55 -40.67
N THR A 200 22.93 -3.75 -39.78
CA THR A 200 23.11 -4.33 -38.44
C THR A 200 22.19 -5.52 -38.21
N PHE A 201 21.17 -5.70 -39.05
CA PHE A 201 20.18 -6.77 -39.01
C PHE A 201 20.03 -7.49 -40.35
N TRP A 202 19.93 -8.83 -40.32
CA TRP A 202 19.62 -9.67 -41.47
C TRP A 202 18.65 -10.80 -41.10
N ASP A 203 17.47 -10.78 -41.71
CA ASP A 203 16.43 -11.79 -41.56
C ASP A 203 16.96 -13.21 -41.86
N TYR A 204 16.51 -14.20 -41.08
CA TYR A 204 16.82 -15.62 -41.31
C TYR A 204 16.28 -16.13 -42.65
N LEU A 205 15.23 -15.50 -43.18
CA LEU A 205 14.57 -15.91 -44.41
C LEU A 205 15.37 -15.49 -45.65
N ARG A 206 15.28 -16.31 -46.70
CA ARG A 206 15.80 -16.02 -48.06
C ARG A 206 17.30 -15.68 -48.09
N LYS A 207 18.10 -16.23 -47.16
CA LYS A 207 19.54 -16.01 -47.09
C LYS A 207 19.90 -14.51 -47.18
N ALA A 208 19.24 -13.68 -46.36
CA ALA A 208 19.42 -12.24 -46.41
C ALA A 208 20.88 -11.84 -46.12
N TYR A 209 21.53 -12.53 -45.18
CA TYR A 209 22.94 -12.35 -44.85
C TYR A 209 23.88 -12.56 -46.04
N ASP A 210 23.78 -13.69 -46.75
CA ASP A 210 24.63 -14.01 -47.91
C ASP A 210 24.50 -13.01 -49.06
N ARG A 211 23.34 -12.36 -49.17
CA ARG A 211 23.03 -11.36 -50.21
C ARG A 211 23.26 -9.93 -49.75
N ASP A 212 23.73 -9.75 -48.52
CA ASP A 212 23.82 -8.47 -47.82
C ASP A 212 22.53 -7.64 -47.87
N ALA A 213 21.38 -8.31 -47.80
CA ALA A 213 20.06 -7.70 -47.84
C ALA A 213 19.60 -7.34 -46.43
N GLY A 214 20.29 -6.38 -45.79
CA GLY A 214 20.11 -6.03 -44.38
C GLY A 214 19.35 -4.72 -44.11
N LEU A 215 19.19 -4.43 -42.82
CA LEU A 215 18.64 -3.18 -42.28
C LEU A 215 19.62 -2.60 -41.25
N ARG A 216 19.72 -1.27 -41.13
CA ARG A 216 20.40 -0.60 -40.03
C ARG A 216 19.37 -0.22 -38.98
N LEU A 217 19.40 -0.90 -37.83
CA LEU A 217 18.46 -0.69 -36.73
C LEU A 217 19.16 -0.28 -35.42
N ASP A 218 20.45 -0.56 -35.30
CA ASP A 218 21.26 -0.21 -34.14
C ASP A 218 21.92 1.15 -34.37
N HIS A 219 21.71 2.09 -33.44
CA HIS A 219 22.24 3.46 -33.51
C HIS A 219 22.97 3.86 -32.23
N PHE A 220 23.93 4.76 -32.40
CA PHE A 220 24.69 5.40 -31.33
C PHE A 220 24.46 6.90 -31.42
N LEU A 221 23.59 7.44 -30.57
CA LEU A 221 23.32 8.88 -30.54
C LEU A 221 24.16 9.51 -29.44
N LEU A 222 25.13 10.31 -29.85
CA LEU A 222 26.09 10.97 -28.96
C LEU A 222 25.74 12.45 -28.86
N ASN A 223 25.62 12.97 -27.64
CA ASN A 223 25.55 14.43 -27.49
C ASN A 223 26.89 15.08 -27.88
N GLN A 224 26.92 16.41 -28.02
CA GLN A 224 28.10 17.13 -28.52
C GLN A 224 29.41 16.70 -27.84
N SER A 225 29.45 16.68 -26.50
CA SER A 225 30.65 16.32 -25.73
C SER A 225 31.14 14.89 -25.97
N ALA A 226 30.24 13.92 -26.17
CA ALA A 226 30.63 12.55 -26.51
C ALA A 226 31.01 12.41 -27.99
N ALA A 227 30.33 13.14 -28.88
CA ALA A 227 30.57 13.13 -30.32
C ALA A 227 31.93 13.72 -30.73
N GLU A 228 32.49 14.62 -29.91
CA GLU A 228 33.85 15.15 -30.06
C GLU A 228 34.93 14.12 -29.73
N LYS A 229 34.60 13.11 -28.91
CA LYS A 229 35.49 12.01 -28.55
C LYS A 229 35.43 10.84 -29.54
N LEU A 230 34.50 10.86 -30.51
CA LEU A 230 34.31 9.77 -31.48
C LEU A 230 35.53 9.60 -32.39
N MET A 231 36.09 8.38 -32.41
CA MET A 231 37.28 8.03 -33.18
C MET A 231 36.96 7.18 -34.40
N ASP A 232 36.33 6.02 -34.18
CA ASP A 232 35.95 5.07 -35.22
C ASP A 232 34.74 4.23 -34.75
N GLY A 233 34.30 3.32 -35.61
CA GLY A 233 33.16 2.45 -35.36
C GLY A 233 32.96 1.46 -36.49
N GLY A 234 32.12 0.46 -36.26
CA GLY A 234 31.91 -0.60 -37.22
C GLY A 234 30.85 -1.61 -36.78
N VAL A 235 30.67 -2.63 -37.62
CA VAL A 235 29.75 -3.75 -37.38
C VAL A 235 30.56 -5.03 -37.48
N ASP A 236 30.51 -5.87 -36.45
CA ASP A 236 31.12 -7.19 -36.43
C ASP A 236 30.23 -8.18 -37.20
N LYS A 237 30.06 -7.92 -38.50
CA LYS A 237 29.09 -8.61 -39.37
C LYS A 237 29.26 -10.13 -39.38
N ASP A 238 30.48 -10.63 -39.27
CA ASP A 238 30.78 -12.07 -39.27
C ASP A 238 30.11 -12.84 -38.11
N VAL A 239 29.77 -12.16 -37.01
CA VAL A 239 29.05 -12.76 -35.87
C VAL A 239 27.67 -13.27 -36.29
N ARG A 240 26.99 -12.55 -37.21
CA ARG A 240 25.70 -12.98 -37.78
C ARG A 240 25.83 -14.26 -38.60
N GLY A 241 27.03 -14.60 -39.09
CA GLY A 241 27.31 -15.83 -39.81
C GLY A 241 27.47 -17.06 -38.90
N TRP A 242 27.54 -16.91 -37.58
CA TRP A 242 27.73 -18.04 -36.67
C TRP A 242 26.45 -18.88 -36.51
N ALA A 243 26.63 -20.16 -36.19
CA ALA A 243 25.52 -21.04 -35.86
C ALA A 243 24.74 -20.51 -34.64
N HIS A 244 23.40 -20.52 -34.72
CA HIS A 244 22.50 -20.03 -33.67
C HIS A 244 22.74 -18.57 -33.24
N SER A 245 23.34 -17.74 -34.10
CA SER A 245 23.54 -16.30 -33.84
C SER A 245 22.21 -15.53 -33.84
N SER A 246 22.25 -14.31 -33.28
CA SER A 246 21.16 -13.35 -33.41
C SER A 246 20.96 -12.97 -34.88
N ASP A 247 19.78 -12.47 -35.23
CA ASP A 247 19.51 -11.80 -36.50
C ASP A 247 20.19 -10.43 -36.59
N HIS A 248 20.68 -9.90 -35.47
CA HIS A 248 21.56 -8.74 -35.41
C HIS A 248 23.05 -9.14 -35.35
N ALA A 249 23.91 -8.24 -35.82
CA ALA A 249 25.36 -8.28 -35.58
C ALA A 249 25.75 -7.19 -34.56
N PRO A 250 26.76 -7.42 -33.70
CA PRO A 250 27.25 -6.39 -32.78
C PRO A 250 27.78 -5.17 -33.52
N VAL A 251 27.39 -3.99 -33.05
CA VAL A 251 27.84 -2.69 -33.58
C VAL A 251 28.67 -2.01 -32.50
N TRP A 252 29.74 -1.32 -32.86
CA TRP A 252 30.60 -0.68 -31.88
C TRP A 252 31.15 0.66 -32.36
N ILE A 253 31.55 1.49 -31.39
CA ILE A 253 32.29 2.73 -31.58
C ILE A 253 33.46 2.78 -30.59
N ASN A 254 34.53 3.51 -30.93
CA ASN A 254 35.53 3.91 -29.94
C ASN A 254 35.46 5.41 -29.67
N LEU A 255 35.52 5.74 -28.38
CA LEU A 255 35.67 7.09 -27.87
C LEU A 255 37.07 7.28 -27.27
N ASN A 256 37.66 8.45 -27.48
CA ASN A 256 38.95 8.83 -26.93
C ASN A 256 38.83 9.10 -25.41
N ASP A 257 39.66 8.42 -24.60
CA ASP A 257 39.70 8.54 -23.12
C ASP A 257 40.64 9.64 -22.61
N HIS A 258 41.38 10.33 -23.48
CA HIS A 258 42.35 11.34 -23.05
C HIS A 258 41.80 12.77 -23.21
N ASP A 259 41.57 13.44 -22.07
CA ASP A 259 41.40 14.89 -22.01
C ASP A 259 42.66 15.58 -22.55
N VAL A 260 42.55 16.19 -23.73
CA VAL A 260 43.56 17.11 -24.23
C VAL A 260 43.35 18.47 -23.57
N ILE A 261 44.15 18.74 -22.53
CA ILE A 261 44.40 20.09 -22.03
C ILE A 261 45.00 20.92 -23.19
N LYS A 262 44.17 21.68 -23.92
CA LYS A 262 44.65 22.76 -24.80
C LYS A 262 44.72 24.05 -24.00
N LYS A 263 45.95 24.40 -23.57
CA LYS A 263 46.35 25.73 -23.14
C LYS A 263 46.00 26.76 -24.22
N SER A 264 45.05 27.66 -23.96
CA SER A 264 44.99 28.97 -24.63
C SER A 264 45.65 30.02 -23.74
N LYS A 265 46.64 30.70 -24.30
CA LYS A 265 47.43 31.74 -23.65
C LYS A 265 46.65 33.07 -23.65
N GLY A 266 46.51 33.66 -22.47
CA GLY A 266 46.62 35.10 -22.23
C GLY A 266 45.38 35.96 -22.52
N SER A 267 44.82 36.56 -21.48
CA SER A 267 45.02 38.00 -21.22
C SER A 267 44.54 38.44 -19.83
N LYS A 268 45.43 39.19 -19.18
CA LYS A 268 45.31 40.25 -18.17
C LYS A 268 44.48 40.05 -16.88
N LYS A 269 45.27 40.09 -15.79
CA LYS A 269 44.93 40.46 -14.41
C LYS A 269 43.99 41.67 -14.33
N GLU A 270 42.93 41.51 -13.56
CA GLU A 270 42.42 42.56 -12.67
C GLU A 270 42.24 41.97 -11.27
N THR A 271 42.79 42.68 -10.30
CA THR A 271 42.81 42.37 -8.86
C THR A 271 41.45 42.65 -8.24
N VAL A 272 40.86 41.63 -7.60
CA VAL A 272 39.89 41.81 -6.51
C VAL A 272 40.28 40.90 -5.35
N ILE A 273 40.26 41.51 -4.17
CA ILE A 273 40.59 41.04 -2.81
C ILE A 273 39.86 39.71 -2.48
N PRO A 274 40.43 38.80 -1.64
CA PRO A 274 39.86 37.47 -1.43
C PRO A 274 38.59 37.54 -0.58
N PRO A 275 37.54 36.76 -0.88
CA PRO A 275 36.60 36.34 0.14
C PRO A 275 36.93 34.89 0.56
N THR A 276 37.35 34.79 1.80
CA THR A 276 37.09 33.66 2.70
C THR A 276 35.63 33.18 2.65
N LEU A 277 35.41 31.92 3.04
CA LEU A 277 34.13 31.20 3.22
C LEU A 277 33.60 30.52 1.95
N ASP A 278 33.99 29.27 1.67
CA ASP A 278 33.12 28.35 0.89
C ASP A 278 33.55 26.85 0.86
N GLU A 279 34.57 26.42 1.61
CA GLU A 279 34.78 24.97 1.85
C GLU A 279 33.85 24.40 2.95
N ASP A 280 33.48 25.21 3.95
CA ASP A 280 32.62 24.79 5.09
C ASP A 280 31.14 24.54 4.72
N ASN A 281 30.73 24.81 3.46
CA ASN A 281 29.31 24.92 3.09
C ASN A 281 28.75 23.72 2.30
N ARG A 282 29.55 22.67 2.01
CA ARG A 282 29.03 21.47 1.31
C ARG A 282 28.23 20.53 2.23
N ASN A 283 28.69 20.32 3.46
CA ASN A 283 28.05 19.41 4.42
C ASN A 283 26.84 20.05 5.15
N LEU A 284 26.79 21.38 5.26
CA LEU A 284 25.71 22.12 5.95
C LEU A 284 24.60 22.64 5.02
N LYS A 285 24.60 22.25 3.74
CA LYS A 285 23.67 22.78 2.73
C LYS A 285 22.20 22.49 3.08
N GLU A 286 21.89 21.29 3.56
CA GLU A 286 20.53 20.93 3.98
C GLU A 286 20.13 21.63 5.28
N TYR A 287 21.06 21.73 6.24
CA TYR A 287 20.85 22.46 7.49
C TYR A 287 20.49 23.92 7.22
N ASN A 288 21.30 24.62 6.42
CA ASN A 288 21.11 26.02 6.06
C ASN A 288 19.84 26.28 5.23
N LYS A 289 19.38 25.31 4.43
CA LYS A 289 18.14 25.42 3.64
C LYS A 289 16.88 25.33 4.52
N LYS A 290 16.94 24.58 5.63
CA LYS A 290 15.80 24.32 6.51
C LYS A 290 15.56 25.40 7.57
N ARG A 291 16.51 26.31 7.82
CA ARG A 291 16.41 27.35 8.87
C ARG A 291 16.33 28.75 8.28
N ASP A 292 15.50 29.58 8.92
CA ASP A 292 15.51 31.03 8.72
C ASP A 292 16.24 31.69 9.90
N PHE A 293 17.54 31.94 9.73
CA PHE A 293 18.41 32.56 10.74
C PHE A 293 18.06 34.02 11.06
N SER A 294 17.09 34.63 10.37
CA SER A 294 16.53 35.91 10.81
C SER A 294 15.53 35.75 11.96
N ARG A 295 15.04 34.53 12.18
CA ARG A 295 14.01 34.19 13.16
C ARG A 295 14.52 33.27 14.27
N THR A 296 15.43 32.36 13.96
CA THR A 296 16.02 31.44 14.95
C THR A 296 17.37 31.96 15.47
N ALA A 297 17.67 31.67 16.75
CA ALA A 297 18.96 31.98 17.38
C ALA A 297 20.01 30.86 17.16
N GLU A 298 19.66 29.84 16.38
CA GLU A 298 20.56 28.75 16.04
C GLU A 298 21.79 29.23 15.24
N PRO A 299 23.00 28.68 15.49
CA PRO A 299 24.21 29.07 14.79
C PRO A 299 24.21 28.63 13.33
N LYS A 300 24.61 29.53 12.42
CA LYS A 300 24.65 29.30 10.97
C LYS A 300 25.90 28.55 10.48
N SER A 301 27.01 28.67 11.21
CA SER A 301 28.30 28.06 10.90
C SER A 301 29.13 27.97 12.17
N GLY A 302 30.09 27.05 12.22
CA GLY A 302 30.99 26.90 13.35
C GLY A 302 32.07 25.86 13.05
N ASN A 303 33.32 26.17 13.36
CA ASN A 303 34.47 25.32 13.03
C ASN A 303 34.98 24.61 14.30
N ALA A 304 35.26 23.31 14.17
CA ALA A 304 35.85 22.55 15.25
C ALA A 304 37.21 23.14 15.69
N THR A 305 37.29 23.60 16.94
CA THR A 305 38.58 24.00 17.53
C THR A 305 39.45 22.77 17.75
N ASP A 306 40.76 22.85 17.44
CA ASP A 306 41.67 21.70 17.51
C ASP A 306 42.00 21.30 18.96
N SER A 307 41.05 20.63 19.63
CA SER A 307 41.20 20.17 21.01
C SER A 307 41.91 18.82 21.14
N GLY A 308 42.48 18.27 20.06
CA GLY A 308 43.20 16.99 20.04
C GLY A 308 42.35 15.72 20.27
N MET A 309 41.08 15.85 20.61
CA MET A 309 40.09 14.78 20.84
C MET A 309 38.77 15.09 20.13
N LEU A 310 37.99 14.06 19.78
CA LEU A 310 36.65 14.20 19.18
C LEU A 310 35.59 14.45 20.27
N ARG A 311 34.63 15.32 19.97
CA ARG A 311 33.57 15.76 20.90
C ARG A 311 32.21 15.18 20.53
N PHE A 312 31.40 14.92 21.55
CA PHE A 312 29.97 14.62 21.36
C PHE A 312 29.12 15.57 22.19
N VAL A 313 27.87 15.70 21.77
CA VAL A 313 26.84 16.42 22.52
C VAL A 313 25.52 15.67 22.41
N ILE A 314 24.73 15.69 23.48
CA ILE A 314 23.36 15.20 23.49
C ILE A 314 22.46 16.35 23.92
N GLN A 315 21.52 16.75 23.07
CA GLN A 315 20.57 17.80 23.38
C GLN A 315 19.19 17.21 23.66
N LYS A 316 18.55 17.63 24.76
CA LYS A 316 17.16 17.31 25.04
C LYS A 316 16.30 18.40 24.39
N HIS A 317 15.40 17.99 23.51
CA HIS A 317 14.66 18.87 22.63
C HIS A 317 13.16 18.63 22.76
N ASP A 318 12.45 19.61 23.31
CA ASP A 318 10.99 19.63 23.46
C ASP A 318 10.36 20.37 22.27
N ALA A 319 10.27 19.66 21.14
CA ALA A 319 9.67 20.13 19.90
C ALA A 319 8.18 19.73 19.83
N THR A 320 7.69 19.21 18.70
CA THR A 320 6.36 18.57 18.64
C THR A 320 6.26 17.36 19.57
N ARG A 321 7.40 16.69 19.83
CA ARG A 321 7.58 15.65 20.84
C ARG A 321 8.96 15.77 21.47
N LEU A 322 9.07 15.38 22.73
CA LEU A 322 10.34 15.32 23.43
C LEU A 322 11.25 14.23 22.83
N HIS A 323 12.48 14.59 22.47
CA HIS A 323 13.49 13.66 22.00
C HIS A 323 14.89 14.11 22.40
N TYR A 324 15.87 13.22 22.21
CA TYR A 324 17.28 13.50 22.48
C TYR A 324 18.07 13.46 21.18
N ASP A 325 18.65 14.59 20.78
CA ASP A 325 19.54 14.65 19.63
C ASP A 325 20.94 14.19 20.04
N PHE A 326 21.33 12.99 19.59
CA PHE A 326 22.64 12.41 19.80
C PHE A 326 23.58 12.83 18.67
N ARG A 327 24.68 13.53 18.97
CA ARG A 327 25.52 14.17 17.95
C ARG A 327 27.01 13.89 18.16
N LEU A 328 27.70 13.54 17.08
CA LEU A 328 29.13 13.21 17.06
C LEU A 328 29.91 14.13 16.11
N GLU A 329 31.02 14.71 16.58
CA GLU A 329 31.94 15.51 15.75
C GLU A 329 32.68 14.61 14.74
N MET A 330 32.37 14.76 13.44
CA MET A 330 33.14 14.14 12.36
C MET A 330 33.10 15.02 11.11
N ASP A 331 34.23 15.14 10.42
CA ASP A 331 34.38 15.91 9.18
C ASP A 331 34.01 17.39 9.36
N GLY A 332 34.42 17.97 10.50
CA GLY A 332 34.19 19.37 10.87
C GLY A 332 32.73 19.73 11.23
N VAL A 333 31.81 18.76 11.22
CA VAL A 333 30.38 18.95 11.52
C VAL A 333 29.89 17.97 12.58
N LEU A 334 28.65 18.15 13.05
CA LEU A 334 27.99 17.23 13.97
C LEU A 334 27.07 16.27 13.21
N LYS A 335 27.50 15.02 13.07
CA LYS A 335 26.67 13.91 12.57
C LYS A 335 25.61 13.60 13.63
N SER A 336 24.34 13.60 13.24
CA SER A 336 23.24 13.76 14.20
C SER A 336 22.16 12.68 14.08
N TRP A 337 21.65 12.21 15.21
CA TRP A 337 20.56 11.26 15.31
C TRP A 337 19.52 11.70 16.35
N ALA A 338 18.24 11.71 15.99
CA ALA A 338 17.15 11.90 16.94
C ALA A 338 16.82 10.57 17.64
N VAL A 339 16.88 10.56 18.97
CA VAL A 339 16.61 9.39 19.84
C VAL A 339 15.37 9.67 20.69
N PRO A 340 14.16 9.21 20.29
CA PRO A 340 12.90 9.62 20.91
C PRO A 340 12.80 9.28 22.41
N LYS A 341 13.26 8.09 22.81
CA LYS A 341 13.23 7.64 24.22
C LYS A 341 14.53 7.95 24.99
N GLY A 342 15.41 8.78 24.43
CA GLY A 342 16.73 9.05 24.98
C GLY A 342 17.69 7.85 24.96
N PRO A 343 18.98 8.09 25.25
CA PRO A 343 19.96 7.01 25.41
C PRO A 343 19.61 6.13 26.62
N SER A 344 20.01 4.85 26.58
CA SER A 344 19.89 3.93 27.72
C SER A 344 21.27 3.50 28.17
N THR A 345 21.45 3.33 29.48
CA THR A 345 22.63 2.69 30.09
C THR A 345 22.44 1.18 30.29
N ASP A 346 21.28 0.62 29.93
CA ASP A 346 21.00 -0.81 30.04
C ASP A 346 21.38 -1.53 28.73
N PRO A 347 22.35 -2.47 28.76
CA PRO A 347 22.73 -3.24 27.59
C PRO A 347 21.61 -4.08 26.97
N LYS A 348 20.53 -4.38 27.72
CA LYS A 348 19.36 -5.10 27.20
C LYS A 348 18.41 -4.18 26.44
N THR A 349 18.50 -2.86 26.63
CA THR A 349 17.59 -1.87 26.06
C THR A 349 18.21 -1.23 24.81
N LYS A 350 17.69 -1.59 23.63
CA LYS A 350 18.09 -0.98 22.35
C LYS A 350 17.24 0.25 22.06
N ARG A 351 17.86 1.39 21.76
CA ARG A 351 17.17 2.67 21.50
C ARG A 351 17.16 2.96 20.00
N LEU A 352 16.00 3.30 19.44
CA LEU A 352 15.90 3.77 18.06
C LEU A 352 16.60 5.13 17.92
N ALA A 353 17.41 5.29 16.89
CA ALA A 353 18.14 6.50 16.56
C ALA A 353 17.91 6.83 15.07
N MET A 354 17.25 7.94 14.77
CA MET A 354 16.95 8.35 13.40
C MET A 354 17.96 9.37 12.92
N MET A 355 18.73 9.05 11.88
CA MET A 355 19.75 9.97 11.36
C MET A 355 19.09 11.19 10.70
N VAL A 356 19.55 12.39 11.06
CA VAL A 356 19.08 13.67 10.53
C VAL A 356 20.24 14.41 9.84
N GLU A 357 19.97 15.59 9.26
CA GLU A 357 21.02 16.38 8.59
C GLU A 357 22.19 16.75 9.54
N ASP A 358 23.35 17.01 8.95
CA ASP A 358 24.54 17.47 9.67
C ASP A 358 24.30 18.85 10.29
N HIS A 359 24.82 19.09 11.48
CA HIS A 359 24.70 20.39 12.16
C HIS A 359 26.07 21.08 12.28
N PRO A 360 26.14 22.42 12.32
CA PRO A 360 27.39 23.13 12.50
C PRO A 360 28.00 22.80 13.86
N PHE A 361 29.33 22.80 13.96
CA PHE A 361 30.01 22.42 15.19
C PHE A 361 29.59 23.28 16.41
N ASP A 362 29.40 24.58 16.20
CA ASP A 362 28.99 25.53 17.25
C ASP A 362 27.57 25.27 17.77
N TYR A 363 26.76 24.46 17.07
CA TYR A 363 25.46 24.03 17.56
C TYR A 363 25.56 23.23 18.87
N ARG A 364 26.73 22.68 19.19
CA ARG A 364 26.97 21.89 20.40
C ARG A 364 26.69 22.64 21.71
N THR A 365 26.81 23.96 21.71
CA THR A 365 26.59 24.79 22.93
C THR A 365 25.26 25.52 22.92
N PHE A 366 24.40 25.24 21.93
CA PHE A 366 23.12 25.92 21.81
C PHE A 366 22.12 25.42 22.86
N GLU A 367 21.60 26.35 23.65
CA GLU A 367 20.42 26.18 24.50
C GLU A 367 19.48 27.37 24.30
N GLY A 368 18.17 27.13 24.23
CA GLY A 368 17.19 28.19 24.05
C GLY A 368 15.89 27.71 23.40
N ILE A 369 15.04 28.68 23.05
CA ILE A 369 13.74 28.43 22.43
C ILE A 369 13.85 28.68 20.92
N ILE A 370 13.61 27.66 20.12
CA ILE A 370 13.44 27.77 18.67
C ILE A 370 11.97 28.17 18.42
N PRO A 371 11.69 29.30 17.73
CA PRO A 371 10.33 29.82 17.62
C PRO A 371 9.32 28.87 16.99
N LYS A 372 8.08 28.90 17.47
CA LYS A 372 6.97 28.11 16.91
C LYS A 372 6.79 28.39 15.41
N GLY A 373 6.71 27.32 14.61
CA GLY A 373 6.62 27.37 13.15
C GLY A 373 7.96 27.43 12.41
N GLN A 374 9.09 27.46 13.12
CA GLN A 374 10.41 27.14 12.55
C GLN A 374 10.65 25.63 12.53
N TYR A 375 11.54 25.16 11.66
CA TYR A 375 11.93 23.76 11.60
C TYR A 375 12.64 23.37 12.91
N GLY A 376 12.10 22.39 13.63
CA GLY A 376 12.56 22.06 14.98
C GLY A 376 12.10 23.06 16.06
N GLY A 377 10.99 23.77 15.87
CA GLY A 377 10.44 24.68 16.87
C GLY A 377 10.15 23.98 18.20
N GLY A 378 10.72 24.49 19.29
CA GLY A 378 10.76 23.82 20.59
C GLY A 378 11.84 24.39 21.53
N THR A 379 11.87 23.91 22.77
CA THR A 379 12.93 24.28 23.73
C THR A 379 14.06 23.27 23.66
N VAL A 380 15.31 23.74 23.60
CA VAL A 380 16.52 22.90 23.51
C VAL A 380 17.42 23.18 24.71
N ILE A 381 17.90 22.10 25.35
CA ILE A 381 18.97 22.16 26.35
C ILE A 381 20.06 21.15 26.01
N VAL A 382 21.31 21.42 26.41
CA VAL A 382 22.44 20.49 26.32
C VAL A 382 22.37 19.53 27.51
N TRP A 383 21.86 18.33 27.26
CA TRP A 383 21.62 17.31 28.26
C TRP A 383 22.89 16.58 28.68
N ASP A 384 23.84 16.35 27.77
CA ASP A 384 25.16 15.80 28.08
C ASP A 384 26.19 16.28 27.06
N GLU A 385 27.45 16.39 27.46
CA GLU A 385 28.56 16.69 26.56
C GLU A 385 29.85 16.01 27.05
N GLY A 386 30.77 15.73 26.13
CA GLY A 386 32.03 15.09 26.48
C GLY A 386 32.94 14.83 25.29
N THR A 387 33.92 13.94 25.50
CA THR A 387 34.77 13.40 24.43
C THR A 387 34.40 11.97 24.11
N TYR A 388 34.73 11.50 22.92
CA TYR A 388 34.57 10.10 22.55
C TYR A 388 35.74 9.63 21.67
N GLU A 389 35.95 8.32 21.64
CA GLU A 389 36.95 7.67 20.79
C GLU A 389 36.42 6.34 20.24
N PRO A 390 36.96 5.82 19.11
CA PRO A 390 36.58 4.48 18.65
C PRO A 390 37.02 3.41 19.66
N ILE A 391 36.25 2.33 19.77
CA ILE A 391 36.63 1.16 20.61
C ILE A 391 37.99 0.57 20.15
N ALA A 392 38.30 0.68 18.85
CA ALA A 392 39.59 0.30 18.33
C ALA A 392 40.70 1.26 18.80
N ASN A 393 41.79 0.72 19.35
CA ASN A 393 42.93 1.50 19.84
C ASN A 393 43.69 2.17 18.67
N ILE A 394 43.26 3.38 18.29
CA ILE A 394 43.82 4.19 17.21
C ILE A 394 44.34 5.50 17.80
N LYS A 395 45.60 5.83 17.56
CA LYS A 395 46.22 7.06 18.06
C LYS A 395 46.03 8.22 17.10
N GLY A 396 45.54 9.34 17.64
CA GLY A 396 45.46 10.64 16.95
C GLY A 396 44.09 10.93 16.34
N LYS A 397 43.58 12.14 16.60
CA LYS A 397 42.23 12.62 16.21
C LYS A 397 41.88 12.33 14.75
N LYS A 398 42.75 12.71 13.80
CA LYS A 398 42.50 12.52 12.36
C LYS A 398 42.37 11.04 11.95
N ALA A 399 43.14 10.15 12.59
CA ALA A 399 43.09 8.73 12.30
C ALA A 399 41.83 8.07 12.90
N GLN A 400 41.45 8.48 14.12
CA GLN A 400 40.21 8.07 14.77
C GLN A 400 38.99 8.53 13.96
N GLU A 401 38.95 9.80 13.54
CA GLU A 401 37.88 10.37 12.71
C GLU A 401 37.71 9.65 11.39
N LYS A 402 38.82 9.41 10.66
CA LYS A 402 38.79 8.64 9.41
C LYS A 402 38.20 7.24 9.62
N HIS A 403 38.60 6.55 10.68
CA HIS A 403 38.09 5.21 10.98
C HIS A 403 36.59 5.21 11.31
N LEU A 404 36.13 6.23 12.06
CA LEU A 404 34.72 6.38 12.41
C LEU A 404 33.85 6.75 11.20
N LEU A 405 34.36 7.53 10.24
CA LEU A 405 33.68 7.82 8.97
C LEU A 405 33.52 6.56 8.10
N GLU A 406 34.55 5.70 8.06
CA GLU A 406 34.44 4.39 7.39
C GLU A 406 33.37 3.50 8.06
N GLN A 407 33.33 3.48 9.40
CA GLN A 407 32.30 2.78 10.17
C GLN A 407 30.89 3.34 9.96
N LEU A 408 30.76 4.67 9.85
CA LEU A 408 29.50 5.35 9.55
C LEU A 408 28.98 4.95 8.16
N ASN A 409 29.84 4.94 7.15
CA ASN A 409 29.50 4.51 5.79
C ASN A 409 29.16 3.01 5.71
N ALA A 410 29.83 2.19 6.53
CA ALA A 410 29.55 0.75 6.66
C ALA A 410 28.28 0.44 7.48
N GLY A 411 27.67 1.43 8.14
CA GLY A 411 26.45 1.24 8.93
C GLY A 411 26.67 0.67 10.34
N SER A 412 27.88 0.75 10.91
CA SER A 412 28.15 0.29 12.28
C SER A 412 29.26 1.10 12.94
N VAL A 413 28.88 2.08 13.76
CA VAL A 413 29.78 2.95 14.53
C VAL A 413 29.89 2.46 15.96
N LYS A 414 31.11 2.26 16.45
CA LYS A 414 31.40 1.74 17.80
C LYS A 414 32.34 2.67 18.54
N ILE A 415 31.88 3.22 19.66
CA ILE A 415 32.54 4.32 20.36
C ILE A 415 32.59 4.08 21.87
N ILE A 416 33.59 4.66 22.51
CA ILE A 416 33.70 4.83 23.96
C ILE A 416 33.39 6.29 24.26
N MET A 417 32.42 6.52 25.14
CA MET A 417 31.98 7.84 25.56
C MET A 417 32.57 8.24 26.90
N HIS A 418 33.00 9.49 27.01
CA HIS A 418 33.49 10.13 28.23
C HIS A 418 32.67 11.40 28.51
N GLY A 419 31.39 11.20 28.85
CA GLY A 419 30.44 12.25 29.19
C GLY A 419 30.32 12.51 30.69
N GLN A 420 29.53 13.54 31.00
CA GLN A 420 29.10 13.80 32.38
C GLN A 420 27.99 12.84 32.81
N LYS A 421 27.13 12.41 31.88
CA LYS A 421 26.05 11.44 32.14
C LYS A 421 26.29 10.09 31.48
N LEU A 422 26.66 10.07 30.20
CA LEU A 422 26.95 8.83 29.48
C LEU A 422 28.44 8.51 29.50
N GLN A 423 28.75 7.32 29.99
CA GLN A 423 30.11 6.78 30.04
C GLN A 423 30.15 5.36 29.49
N GLY A 424 31.30 4.96 28.96
CA GLY A 424 31.54 3.60 28.49
C GLY A 424 31.22 3.38 27.01
N GLU A 425 31.15 2.12 26.62
CA GLU A 425 31.02 1.64 25.26
C GLU A 425 29.57 1.67 24.76
N PHE A 426 29.39 2.22 23.55
CA PHE A 426 28.14 2.29 22.80
C PHE A 426 28.36 1.92 21.33
N ALA A 427 27.28 1.44 20.70
CA ALA A 427 27.25 1.17 19.26
C ALA A 427 26.01 1.80 18.61
N LEU A 428 26.22 2.44 17.46
CA LEU A 428 25.18 2.83 16.51
C LEU A 428 25.22 1.85 15.33
N VAL A 429 24.13 1.10 15.12
CA VAL A 429 24.06 0.09 14.06
C VAL A 429 22.88 0.38 13.13
N LYS A 430 23.16 0.54 11.84
CA LYS A 430 22.18 0.75 10.79
C LYS A 430 21.40 -0.55 10.53
N THR A 431 20.07 -0.48 10.56
CA THR A 431 19.20 -1.66 10.45
C THR A 431 18.60 -1.75 9.05
N HIS A 432 18.73 -2.93 8.43
CA HIS A 432 18.10 -3.19 7.13
C HIS A 432 16.60 -3.42 7.35
N GLY A 433 15.76 -2.65 6.65
CA GLY A 433 14.29 -2.72 6.77
C GLY A 433 13.63 -1.61 7.62
N MET A 434 14.38 -0.61 8.11
CA MET A 434 13.85 0.55 8.86
C MET A 434 13.97 1.89 8.08
N GLY A 435 14.01 1.83 6.73
CA GLY A 435 14.25 2.99 5.86
C GLY A 435 15.74 3.36 5.74
N GLU A 436 16.06 4.34 4.88
CA GLU A 436 17.47 4.71 4.60
C GLU A 436 18.19 5.37 5.80
N ASN A 437 17.45 5.85 6.81
CA ASN A 437 17.95 6.65 7.94
C ASN A 437 17.82 5.98 9.32
N GLY A 438 17.37 4.72 9.41
CA GLY A 438 17.12 4.03 10.69
C GLY A 438 18.38 3.39 11.31
N TRP A 439 18.68 3.72 12.56
CA TRP A 439 19.78 3.17 13.35
C TRP A 439 19.30 2.71 14.75
N LEU A 440 20.08 1.85 15.39
CA LEU A 440 19.92 1.46 16.80
C LEU A 440 21.12 1.94 17.61
N LEU A 441 20.86 2.69 18.67
CA LEU A 441 21.82 3.02 19.73
C LEU A 441 21.76 1.94 20.81
N ILE A 442 22.90 1.30 21.07
CA ILE A 442 23.01 0.13 21.94
C ILE A 442 24.16 0.36 22.94
N LYS A 443 23.87 0.23 24.23
CA LYS A 443 24.89 0.19 25.27
C LYS A 443 25.57 -1.18 25.30
N HIS A 444 26.89 -1.23 25.36
CA HIS A 444 27.61 -2.48 25.63
C HIS A 444 27.64 -2.79 27.13
N ASN A 445 27.74 -4.08 27.46
CA ASN A 445 27.86 -4.54 28.84
C ASN A 445 29.29 -4.29 29.37
N ASP A 446 29.52 -3.13 29.97
CA ASP A 446 30.76 -2.71 30.60
C ASP A 446 30.52 -2.24 32.05
N GLU A 447 31.54 -1.65 32.68
CA GLU A 447 31.46 -1.18 34.08
C GLU A 447 30.48 -0.01 34.31
N TYR A 448 30.02 0.68 33.25
CA TYR A 448 29.08 1.80 33.31
C TYR A 448 27.65 1.39 32.93
N ALA A 449 27.40 0.10 32.68
CA ALA A 449 26.07 -0.43 32.42
C ALA A 449 25.18 -0.38 33.67
N SER A 450 23.98 0.19 33.55
CA SER A 450 22.97 0.23 34.62
C SER A 450 21.56 0.11 34.05
N ALA A 451 20.68 -0.60 34.77
CA ALA A 451 19.25 -0.70 34.48
C ALA A 451 18.46 0.58 34.81
N ASP A 452 19.07 1.51 35.56
CA ASP A 452 18.42 2.76 35.94
C ASP A 452 18.15 3.64 34.72
N ASP A 453 17.02 4.35 34.73
CA ASP A 453 16.71 5.30 33.67
C ASP A 453 17.55 6.57 33.81
N ILE A 454 18.61 6.66 32.99
CA ILE A 454 19.51 7.81 32.96
C ILE A 454 18.81 9.12 32.56
N THR A 455 17.67 9.05 31.84
CA THR A 455 16.97 10.23 31.31
C THR A 455 16.31 11.08 32.41
N VAL A 456 16.10 10.50 33.60
CA VAL A 456 15.63 11.18 34.82
C VAL A 456 16.56 12.30 35.25
N LYS A 457 17.85 12.25 34.87
CA LYS A 457 18.80 13.37 35.05
C LYS A 457 18.48 14.50 34.06
N GLY A 458 17.39 15.23 34.29
CA GLY A 458 16.79 16.15 33.32
C GLY A 458 17.52 17.47 33.06
N ASN A 459 18.43 17.88 33.94
CA ASN A 459 19.06 19.21 33.90
C ASN A 459 20.12 19.33 32.80
N SER A 460 20.30 20.56 32.30
CA SER A 460 21.41 20.92 31.42
C SER A 460 22.77 20.73 32.09
N VAL A 461 23.78 20.25 31.36
CA VAL A 461 25.18 20.22 31.84
C VAL A 461 25.91 21.55 31.71
N LEU A 462 25.33 22.51 30.98
CA LEU A 462 25.88 23.86 30.80
C LEU A 462 25.29 24.86 31.80
N THR A 463 23.97 24.89 31.92
CA THR A 463 23.25 25.89 32.73
C THR A 463 22.62 25.33 34.00
N ASN A 464 22.62 24.00 34.18
CA ASN A 464 21.94 23.29 35.27
C ASN A 464 20.42 23.57 35.36
N LYS A 465 19.82 24.11 34.30
CA LYS A 465 18.38 24.36 34.22
C LYS A 465 17.64 23.17 33.64
N THR A 466 16.37 23.01 34.00
CA THR A 466 15.47 22.07 33.33
C THR A 466 14.96 22.65 32.00
N ILE A 467 14.34 21.82 31.17
CA ILE A 467 13.80 22.26 29.88
C ILE A 467 12.62 23.22 30.07
N GLU A 468 11.85 23.05 31.14
CA GLU A 468 10.74 23.91 31.54
C GLU A 468 11.23 25.30 32.02
N GLU A 469 12.32 25.33 32.79
CA GLU A 469 12.96 26.58 33.24
C GLU A 469 13.58 27.36 32.08
N MET A 470 14.03 26.67 31.03
CA MET A 470 14.54 27.30 29.80
C MET A 470 13.42 27.84 28.89
N GLY A 471 12.23 27.26 28.96
CA GLY A 471 11.06 27.68 28.18
C GLY A 471 10.36 28.96 28.68
N THR A 472 10.62 29.42 29.91
CA THR A 472 9.82 30.45 30.62
C THR A 472 10.46 31.84 30.73
N GLY A 473 11.42 32.19 29.84
CA GLY A 473 12.25 33.41 29.94
C GLY A 473 11.62 34.67 30.58
N ASN A 474 12.13 35.06 31.76
CA ASN A 474 11.97 36.33 32.50
C ASN A 474 10.67 37.12 32.28
N GLN A 475 9.59 36.78 33.01
CA GLN A 475 8.61 37.75 33.51
C GLN A 475 8.14 37.42 34.94
N PRO A 476 7.80 38.42 35.78
CA PRO A 476 7.44 38.23 37.19
C PRO A 476 6.03 37.67 37.36
N ALA A 477 5.84 36.90 38.44
CA ALA A 477 4.62 36.22 38.80
C ALA A 477 3.40 37.14 38.95
N GLU A 478 2.33 36.87 38.18
CA GLU A 478 0.93 36.83 38.69
C GLU A 478 -0.05 36.24 37.66
N GLN A 479 -0.76 35.18 38.09
CA GLN A 479 -2.06 34.67 37.64
C GLN A 479 -2.31 34.42 36.13
N SER A 480 -1.99 33.20 35.69
CA SER A 480 -2.80 32.51 34.67
C SER A 480 -2.75 31.00 34.87
N LYS A 481 -3.93 30.38 34.89
CA LYS A 481 -4.23 29.00 35.27
C LYS A 481 -3.39 27.97 34.49
N SER A 482 -2.76 27.07 35.23
CA SER A 482 -1.97 25.94 34.78
C SER A 482 -2.83 24.88 34.09
N ILE A 483 -2.55 24.63 32.81
CA ILE A 483 -2.88 23.36 32.14
C ILE A 483 -1.61 22.50 32.27
N HIS A 484 -1.68 21.47 33.11
CA HIS A 484 -0.60 20.50 33.28
C HIS A 484 -0.61 19.47 32.14
N HIS A 485 0.56 19.23 31.54
CA HIS A 485 0.78 18.12 30.62
C HIS A 485 0.81 16.79 31.40
N ALA A 486 -0.16 15.92 31.10
CA ALA A 486 -0.31 14.60 31.71
C ALA A 486 0.41 13.54 30.88
N GLY A 487 1.50 13.01 31.43
CA GLY A 487 2.24 11.86 30.88
C GLY A 487 2.83 10.94 31.94
N ASP A 488 2.93 11.39 33.19
CA ASP A 488 3.29 10.56 34.34
C ASP A 488 2.63 11.16 35.60
N ASN A 489 1.93 10.32 36.37
CA ASN A 489 1.09 10.63 37.55
C ASN A 489 -0.29 11.25 37.28
N THR A 490 -1.31 10.42 37.08
CA THR A 490 -2.62 10.73 37.68
C THR A 490 -2.43 10.81 39.21
N PRO A 491 -2.88 11.88 39.89
CA PRO A 491 -2.92 11.89 41.34
C PRO A 491 -3.75 10.68 41.80
N LYS A 492 -3.22 9.86 42.72
CA LYS A 492 -4.03 8.84 43.39
C LYS A 492 -5.23 9.55 44.01
N LEU A 493 -6.43 9.26 43.50
CA LEU A 493 -7.67 9.81 44.04
C LEU A 493 -7.74 9.47 45.53
N SER A 494 -8.11 10.46 46.34
CA SER A 494 -8.42 10.22 47.74
C SER A 494 -9.64 9.31 47.84
N MET A 495 -9.75 8.56 48.94
CA MET A 495 -10.94 7.71 49.20
C MET A 495 -12.24 8.52 49.21
N ALA A 496 -12.19 9.82 49.50
CA ALA A 496 -13.35 10.71 49.42
C ALA A 496 -13.82 10.94 47.96
N GLU A 497 -12.89 11.07 47.02
CA GLU A 497 -13.20 11.22 45.60
C GLU A 497 -13.69 9.90 44.99
N VAL A 498 -13.10 8.77 45.40
CA VAL A 498 -13.62 7.43 45.05
C VAL A 498 -15.06 7.27 45.52
N GLN A 499 -15.37 7.67 46.76
CA GLN A 499 -16.75 7.61 47.28
C GLN A 499 -17.71 8.49 46.48
N SER A 500 -17.25 9.65 46.00
CA SER A 500 -18.04 10.53 45.14
C SER A 500 -18.38 9.87 43.80
N LEU A 501 -17.43 9.17 43.18
CA LEU A 501 -17.69 8.41 41.95
C LEU A 501 -18.65 7.24 42.20
N LEU A 502 -18.47 6.50 43.29
CA LEU A 502 -19.35 5.38 43.69
C LEU A 502 -20.80 5.80 43.96
N ASN A 503 -21.05 7.07 44.32
CA ASN A 503 -22.42 7.58 44.50
C ASN A 503 -23.21 7.67 43.19
N HIS A 504 -22.53 7.73 42.04
CA HIS A 504 -23.15 7.70 40.71
C HIS A 504 -23.44 6.26 40.25
N ALA A 505 -22.92 5.24 40.95
CA ALA A 505 -23.13 3.83 40.66
C ALA A 505 -24.35 3.26 41.41
N SER A 506 -25.04 2.32 40.75
CA SER A 506 -26.23 1.66 41.30
C SER A 506 -25.85 0.56 42.29
N ASP A 507 -26.66 0.39 43.34
CA ASP A 507 -26.51 -0.75 44.25
C ASP A 507 -26.83 -2.06 43.53
N ALA A 508 -25.95 -3.05 43.63
CA ALA A 508 -26.13 -4.35 43.00
C ALA A 508 -25.48 -5.49 43.79
N LYS A 509 -26.05 -6.68 43.64
CA LYS A 509 -25.44 -7.92 44.13
C LYS A 509 -24.25 -8.31 43.26
N ILE A 510 -23.33 -9.07 43.83
CA ILE A 510 -22.14 -9.60 43.14
C ILE A 510 -22.56 -10.33 41.85
N PRO A 511 -21.97 -10.00 40.70
CA PRO A 511 -22.37 -10.55 39.42
C PRO A 511 -21.77 -11.94 39.17
N ILE A 512 -22.36 -12.98 39.78
CA ILE A 512 -21.92 -14.37 39.67
C ILE A 512 -22.18 -14.91 38.24
N GLY A 513 -21.17 -15.55 37.65
CA GLY A 513 -21.29 -16.22 36.34
C GLY A 513 -21.35 -15.29 35.13
N MET A 514 -20.98 -14.01 35.29
CA MET A 514 -20.91 -13.05 34.19
C MET A 514 -19.85 -13.46 33.16
N LYS A 515 -20.18 -13.29 31.87
CA LYS A 515 -19.19 -13.32 30.80
C LYS A 515 -18.68 -11.89 30.49
N PRO A 516 -17.36 -11.68 30.36
CA PRO A 516 -16.78 -10.35 30.16
C PRO A 516 -17.09 -9.77 28.77
N MET A 517 -16.98 -8.45 28.64
CA MET A 517 -17.13 -7.68 27.40
C MET A 517 -16.04 -8.02 26.38
N LEU A 518 -16.38 -8.10 25.09
CA LEU A 518 -15.44 -8.50 24.03
C LEU A 518 -15.03 -7.32 23.14
N ALA A 519 -13.75 -7.24 22.81
CA ALA A 519 -13.23 -6.25 21.87
C ALA A 519 -13.42 -6.67 20.40
N THR A 520 -13.63 -5.70 19.52
CA THR A 520 -13.78 -5.84 18.06
C THR A 520 -12.43 -5.72 17.35
N LEU A 521 -12.18 -6.57 16.35
CA LEU A 521 -10.92 -6.55 15.59
C LEU A 521 -11.00 -5.49 14.50
N VAL A 522 -9.98 -4.63 14.40
CA VAL A 522 -9.86 -3.63 13.34
C VAL A 522 -8.61 -3.83 12.48
N ASP A 523 -8.61 -3.26 11.28
CA ASP A 523 -7.60 -3.46 10.23
C ASP A 523 -6.33 -2.64 10.42
N GLU A 524 -6.42 -1.47 11.02
CA GLU A 524 -5.29 -0.56 11.23
C GLU A 524 -5.32 0.12 12.62
N PRO A 525 -4.17 0.59 13.14
CA PRO A 525 -4.15 1.47 14.31
C PRO A 525 -4.58 2.89 13.90
N PHE A 526 -5.03 3.68 14.86
CA PHE A 526 -5.51 5.05 14.63
C PHE A 526 -5.19 5.96 15.80
N ASN A 527 -5.39 7.27 15.57
CA ASN A 527 -5.23 8.31 16.56
C ASN A 527 -6.56 9.03 16.75
N ASP A 528 -7.07 9.03 17.98
CA ASP A 528 -8.27 9.76 18.34
C ASP A 528 -8.16 10.24 19.81
N PRO A 529 -8.44 11.53 20.10
CA PRO A 529 -8.32 12.09 21.45
C PRO A 529 -9.30 11.50 22.48
N ASP A 530 -10.44 10.96 22.02
CA ASP A 530 -11.46 10.37 22.89
C ASP A 530 -11.18 8.89 23.20
N TRP A 531 -10.09 8.36 22.65
CA TRP A 531 -9.65 6.99 22.82
C TRP A 531 -8.39 6.89 23.69
N VAL A 532 -8.31 5.81 24.45
CA VAL A 532 -7.14 5.43 25.23
C VAL A 532 -6.60 4.09 24.77
N TYR A 533 -5.30 3.90 24.85
CA TYR A 533 -4.60 2.74 24.31
C TYR A 533 -3.89 1.96 25.41
N GLU A 534 -3.99 0.64 25.36
CA GLU A 534 -3.35 -0.29 26.29
C GLU A 534 -2.65 -1.42 25.53
N ILE A 535 -1.66 -2.07 26.15
CA ILE A 535 -1.01 -3.23 25.55
C ILE A 535 -2.01 -4.37 25.43
N LYS A 536 -2.08 -5.00 24.26
CA LYS A 536 -2.78 -6.28 24.13
C LYS A 536 -1.87 -7.39 24.65
N TRP A 537 -2.20 -7.89 25.83
CA TRP A 537 -1.54 -9.03 26.43
C TRP A 537 -1.97 -10.35 25.75
N ASP A 538 -1.09 -11.35 25.88
CA ASP A 538 -1.15 -12.64 25.21
C ASP A 538 -1.23 -13.76 26.27
N GLY A 539 -2.38 -13.84 26.94
CA GLY A 539 -2.59 -14.68 28.12
C GLY A 539 -4.00 -15.27 28.27
N TYR A 540 -4.34 -15.73 29.48
CA TYR A 540 -5.69 -16.18 29.79
C TYR A 540 -6.49 -15.05 30.43
N ARG A 541 -7.53 -14.58 29.74
CA ARG A 541 -8.50 -13.65 30.33
C ARG A 541 -9.24 -14.30 31.49
N ALA A 542 -9.25 -13.63 32.63
CA ALA A 542 -9.87 -14.11 33.86
C ALA A 542 -10.63 -12.99 34.56
N LEU A 543 -11.70 -13.37 35.26
CA LEU A 543 -12.42 -12.54 36.22
C LEU A 543 -12.00 -12.95 37.62
N GLY A 544 -11.48 -11.99 38.38
CA GLY A 544 -11.09 -12.16 39.77
C GLY A 544 -12.19 -11.65 40.69
N PHE A 545 -12.71 -12.51 41.55
CA PHE A 545 -13.69 -12.19 42.58
C PHE A 545 -12.98 -12.30 43.93
N SER A 546 -12.97 -11.23 44.69
CA SER A 546 -12.61 -11.25 46.10
C SER A 546 -13.78 -10.68 46.90
N LEU A 547 -14.01 -11.22 48.09
CA LEU A 547 -15.07 -10.78 48.99
C LEU A 547 -14.52 -10.71 50.41
N SER A 548 -15.03 -9.75 51.18
CA SER A 548 -14.60 -9.49 52.56
C SER A 548 -14.91 -10.66 53.51
N ASN A 549 -15.88 -11.51 53.16
CA ASN A 549 -16.23 -12.73 53.89
C ASN A 549 -15.27 -13.92 53.62
N GLY A 550 -14.28 -13.75 52.73
CA GLY A 550 -13.29 -14.78 52.37
C GLY A 550 -13.65 -15.63 51.15
N ASP A 551 -14.81 -15.40 50.53
CA ASP A 551 -15.18 -16.09 49.29
C ASP A 551 -14.41 -15.50 48.11
N VAL A 552 -13.61 -16.34 47.43
CA VAL A 552 -12.79 -15.95 46.28
C VAL A 552 -13.01 -16.89 45.11
N GLN A 553 -13.05 -16.32 43.90
CA GLN A 553 -13.11 -17.10 42.67
C GLN A 553 -12.20 -16.47 41.62
N LEU A 554 -11.50 -17.31 40.88
CA LEU A 554 -10.80 -16.94 39.66
C LEU A 554 -11.43 -17.71 38.51
N LEU A 555 -12.20 -17.03 37.68
CA LEU A 555 -12.97 -17.65 36.60
C LEU A 555 -12.39 -17.26 35.25
N SER A 556 -12.29 -18.21 34.33
CA SER A 556 -12.01 -17.91 32.93
C SER A 556 -13.16 -17.14 32.28
N ARG A 557 -12.93 -16.58 31.10
CA ARG A 557 -13.97 -15.99 30.24
C ARG A 557 -15.24 -16.84 30.09
N ASN A 558 -15.13 -18.16 30.14
CA ASN A 558 -16.24 -19.11 29.97
C ASN A 558 -16.65 -19.78 31.29
N ASN A 559 -16.42 -19.11 32.41
CA ASN A 559 -16.78 -19.56 33.77
C ASN A 559 -16.09 -20.87 34.20
N LYS A 560 -14.93 -21.23 33.63
CA LYS A 560 -14.11 -22.35 34.13
C LYS A 560 -13.30 -21.90 35.32
N GLN A 561 -13.20 -22.72 36.35
CA GLN A 561 -12.40 -22.38 37.53
C GLN A 561 -10.91 -22.45 37.22
N PHE A 562 -10.20 -21.40 37.59
CA PHE A 562 -8.75 -21.27 37.50
C PHE A 562 -8.05 -21.32 38.86
N ASN A 563 -8.81 -21.45 39.95
CA ASN A 563 -8.32 -21.47 41.34
C ASN A 563 -7.15 -22.44 41.54
N GLU A 564 -7.29 -23.70 41.13
CA GLU A 564 -6.26 -24.73 41.32
C GLU A 564 -5.06 -24.53 40.38
N LYS A 565 -5.31 -24.11 39.14
CA LYS A 565 -4.27 -24.00 38.12
C LYS A 565 -3.39 -22.78 38.31
N PHE A 566 -3.96 -21.65 38.70
CA PHE A 566 -3.23 -20.39 38.92
C PHE A 566 -3.29 -20.00 40.40
N TYR A 567 -2.97 -20.96 41.27
CA TYR A 567 -3.07 -20.84 42.72
C TYR A 567 -2.35 -19.60 43.30
N PRO A 568 -1.18 -19.12 42.81
CA PRO A 568 -0.54 -17.93 43.37
C PRO A 568 -1.41 -16.67 43.20
N VAL A 569 -2.09 -16.54 42.06
CA VAL A 569 -3.01 -15.41 41.80
C VAL A 569 -4.27 -15.56 42.65
N TYR A 570 -4.79 -16.79 42.78
CA TYR A 570 -5.95 -17.07 43.63
C TYR A 570 -5.69 -16.76 45.11
N GLU A 571 -4.53 -17.18 45.65
CA GLU A 571 -4.11 -16.89 47.02
C GLU A 571 -3.95 -15.38 47.26
N LEU A 572 -3.45 -14.64 46.28
CA LEU A 572 -3.38 -13.18 46.35
C LEU A 572 -4.78 -12.56 46.39
N LEU A 573 -5.71 -13.01 45.57
CA LEU A 573 -7.11 -12.55 45.64
C LEU A 573 -7.75 -12.86 47.01
N GLN A 574 -7.40 -13.97 47.65
CA GLN A 574 -7.82 -14.28 49.03
C GLN A 574 -7.24 -13.31 50.06
N SER A 575 -6.03 -12.81 49.84
CA SER A 575 -5.41 -11.83 50.73
C SER A 575 -6.09 -10.46 50.69
N TRP A 576 -6.73 -10.10 49.57
CA TRP A 576 -7.36 -8.78 49.40
C TRP A 576 -8.47 -8.55 50.43
N LYS A 577 -9.35 -9.54 50.66
CA LYS A 577 -10.55 -9.41 51.52
C LYS A 577 -11.35 -8.13 51.24
N LEU A 578 -11.38 -7.75 49.97
CA LEU A 578 -12.10 -6.59 49.46
C LEU A 578 -13.29 -7.09 48.67
N ASP A 579 -14.44 -6.44 48.81
CA ASP A 579 -15.60 -6.73 47.98
C ASP A 579 -15.39 -6.15 46.58
N ILE A 580 -14.79 -6.93 45.68
CA ILE A 580 -14.36 -6.48 44.36
C ILE A 580 -14.45 -7.56 43.28
N VAL A 581 -14.85 -7.15 42.07
CA VAL A 581 -14.78 -7.97 40.85
C VAL A 581 -13.99 -7.22 39.78
N VAL A 582 -12.90 -7.83 39.32
CA VAL A 582 -11.95 -7.26 38.35
C VAL A 582 -11.80 -8.12 37.10
N ASP A 583 -11.56 -7.46 35.97
CA ASP A 583 -11.28 -8.09 34.67
C ASP A 583 -9.81 -7.89 34.30
N GLY A 584 -9.15 -8.98 33.96
CA GLY A 584 -7.71 -8.98 33.71
C GLY A 584 -7.24 -10.16 32.88
N GLU A 585 -5.93 -10.22 32.70
CA GLU A 585 -5.25 -11.23 31.90
C GLU A 585 -4.06 -11.83 32.67
N ILE A 586 -4.06 -13.16 32.77
CA ILE A 586 -3.01 -13.92 33.45
C ILE A 586 -1.93 -14.29 32.43
N MET A 587 -0.68 -13.98 32.75
CA MET A 587 0.49 -14.28 31.94
C MET A 587 1.61 -14.94 32.76
N VAL A 588 2.54 -15.59 32.07
CA VAL A 588 3.83 -15.98 32.64
C VAL A 588 4.92 -15.08 32.10
N ILE A 589 5.69 -14.47 32.98
CA ILE A 589 6.87 -13.67 32.63
C ILE A 589 8.11 -14.54 32.92
N ASN A 590 8.99 -14.66 31.93
CA ASN A 590 10.28 -15.34 32.10
C ASN A 590 11.38 -14.36 32.58
N ASP A 591 12.55 -14.90 32.93
CA ASP A 591 13.72 -14.16 33.45
C ASP A 591 14.24 -13.02 32.54
N LYS A 592 13.73 -12.91 31.30
CA LYS A 592 14.05 -11.86 30.33
C LYS A 592 12.96 -10.79 30.19
N GLY A 593 11.90 -10.86 31.01
CA GLY A 593 10.78 -9.92 31.00
C GLY A 593 9.81 -10.10 29.82
N ALA A 594 9.93 -11.19 29.04
CA ALA A 594 9.10 -11.45 27.87
C ALA A 594 7.97 -12.42 28.20
N ALA A 595 6.73 -12.05 27.87
CA ALA A 595 5.57 -12.93 27.98
C ALA A 595 5.50 -13.88 26.78
N ASN A 596 5.26 -15.16 27.04
CA ASN A 596 5.09 -16.17 26.01
C ASN A 596 3.92 -17.10 26.38
N PHE A 597 2.91 -17.14 25.52
CA PHE A 597 1.71 -17.96 25.72
C PHE A 597 2.01 -19.45 25.92
N GLY A 598 3.04 -19.98 25.25
CA GLY A 598 3.45 -21.39 25.40
C GLY A 598 3.94 -21.72 26.81
N ASP A 599 4.57 -20.75 27.50
CA ASP A 599 5.06 -20.93 28.86
C ASP A 599 3.88 -20.92 29.85
N LEU A 600 2.89 -20.04 29.66
CA LEU A 600 1.64 -20.00 30.44
C LEU A 600 0.83 -21.30 30.31
N GLN A 601 0.75 -21.87 29.10
CA GLN A 601 0.03 -23.11 28.90
C GLN A 601 0.68 -24.29 29.64
N ASN A 602 2.02 -24.31 29.64
CA ASN A 602 2.85 -25.34 30.26
C ASN A 602 3.15 -25.09 31.74
N TRP A 603 2.67 -23.99 32.30
CA TRP A 603 2.88 -23.64 33.70
C TRP A 603 2.17 -24.64 34.60
N ASN A 604 2.94 -25.29 35.48
CA ASN A 604 2.43 -26.22 36.49
C ASN A 604 2.79 -25.78 37.92
N SER A 605 3.87 -25.01 38.07
CA SER A 605 4.34 -24.51 39.36
C SER A 605 5.14 -23.24 39.19
N GLU A 606 5.39 -22.51 40.27
CA GLU A 606 6.23 -21.29 40.30
C GLU A 606 7.65 -21.50 39.76
N LYS A 607 8.12 -22.75 39.59
CA LYS A 607 9.40 -23.05 38.92
C LYS A 607 9.40 -22.81 37.41
N ASP A 608 8.22 -22.78 36.79
CA ASP A 608 8.05 -22.64 35.35
C ASP A 608 7.97 -21.17 34.90
N GLY A 609 8.08 -20.22 35.85
CA GLY A 609 8.02 -18.78 35.62
C GLY A 609 7.06 -18.08 36.59
N GLU A 610 7.17 -16.76 36.66
CA GLU A 610 6.34 -15.95 37.55
C GLU A 610 4.99 -15.63 36.89
N LEU A 611 3.90 -15.94 37.59
CA LEU A 611 2.55 -15.58 37.16
C LEU A 611 2.27 -14.12 37.47
N VAL A 612 1.81 -13.39 36.47
CA VAL A 612 1.37 -12.00 36.62
C VAL A 612 -0.05 -11.85 36.10
N TYR A 613 -0.91 -11.24 36.91
CA TYR A 613 -2.28 -10.90 36.58
C TYR A 613 -2.37 -9.39 36.30
N TYR A 614 -2.47 -9.05 35.01
CA TYR A 614 -2.67 -7.68 34.56
C TYR A 614 -4.15 -7.33 34.59
N VAL A 615 -4.54 -6.48 35.53
CA VAL A 615 -5.91 -6.01 35.71
C VAL A 615 -6.12 -4.74 34.89
N PHE A 616 -7.17 -4.69 34.07
CA PHE A 616 -7.43 -3.55 33.17
C PHE A 616 -8.82 -2.92 33.32
N ASP A 617 -9.74 -3.54 34.06
CA ASP A 617 -11.05 -2.93 34.39
C ASP A 617 -11.62 -3.47 35.71
N ILE A 618 -12.56 -2.72 36.30
CA ILE A 618 -13.29 -3.05 37.52
C ILE A 618 -14.79 -3.05 37.24
N ILE A 619 -15.46 -4.15 37.59
CA ILE A 619 -16.86 -4.37 37.23
C ILE A 619 -17.79 -4.06 38.41
N TRP A 620 -17.35 -4.45 39.61
CA TRP A 620 -18.15 -4.31 40.83
C TRP A 620 -17.22 -4.02 42.01
N TYR A 621 -17.64 -3.11 42.89
CA TYR A 621 -16.88 -2.75 44.08
C TYR A 621 -17.83 -2.32 45.20
N ASP A 622 -17.65 -2.87 46.40
CA ASP A 622 -18.34 -2.48 47.64
C ASP A 622 -19.86 -2.29 47.50
N GLY A 623 -20.54 -3.27 46.90
CA GLY A 623 -22.00 -3.23 46.72
C GLY A 623 -22.48 -2.47 45.48
N LYS A 624 -21.58 -1.89 44.68
CA LYS A 624 -21.92 -1.06 43.51
C LYS A 624 -21.63 -1.74 42.19
N ASP A 625 -22.58 -1.68 41.25
CA ASP A 625 -22.33 -2.03 39.84
C ASP A 625 -21.67 -0.84 39.14
N LEU A 626 -20.45 -1.05 38.66
CA LEU A 626 -19.68 0.01 37.99
C LEU A 626 -19.88 -0.02 36.48
N THR A 627 -20.63 -0.99 35.91
CA THR A 627 -20.70 -1.14 34.46
C THR A 627 -21.30 0.04 33.70
N ASP A 628 -22.10 0.86 34.38
CA ASP A 628 -22.75 2.04 33.80
C ASP A 628 -21.92 3.34 34.01
N LEU A 629 -20.75 3.25 34.66
CA LEU A 629 -19.81 4.37 34.76
C LEU A 629 -18.90 4.43 33.53
N PRO A 630 -18.45 5.61 33.09
CA PRO A 630 -17.41 5.78 32.07
C PRO A 630 -16.11 5.00 32.38
N LEU A 631 -15.43 4.49 31.36
CA LEU A 631 -14.17 3.74 31.52
C LEU A 631 -13.14 4.50 32.35
N ILE A 632 -13.00 5.81 32.12
CA ILE A 632 -12.01 6.61 32.86
C ILE A 632 -12.28 6.63 34.37
N ASP A 633 -13.55 6.66 34.78
CA ASP A 633 -13.95 6.64 36.19
C ASP A 633 -13.70 5.26 36.80
N ARG A 634 -14.01 4.19 36.06
CA ARG A 634 -13.70 2.81 36.48
C ARG A 634 -12.20 2.60 36.64
N GLN A 635 -11.38 3.10 35.72
CA GLN A 635 -9.91 3.03 35.82
C GLN A 635 -9.37 3.83 37.00
N ALA A 636 -9.93 5.01 37.26
CA ALA A 636 -9.61 5.82 38.43
C ALA A 636 -9.91 5.09 39.75
N ILE A 637 -11.11 4.48 39.86
CA ILE A 637 -11.50 3.66 41.01
C ILE A 637 -10.53 2.48 41.14
N LEU A 638 -10.29 1.72 40.06
CA LEU A 638 -9.38 0.58 40.04
C LEU A 638 -7.98 0.96 40.52
N GLN A 639 -7.40 2.07 40.04
CA GLN A 639 -6.07 2.53 40.44
C GLN A 639 -6.00 2.88 41.93
N ALA A 640 -7.11 3.37 42.51
CA ALA A 640 -7.19 3.72 43.93
C ALA A 640 -7.39 2.50 44.84
N VAL A 641 -8.20 1.51 44.42
CA VAL A 641 -8.63 0.40 45.27
C VAL A 641 -7.85 -0.90 45.08
N LEU A 642 -7.18 -1.08 43.93
CA LEU A 642 -6.44 -2.31 43.63
C LEU A 642 -5.20 -2.44 44.52
N PRO A 643 -5.05 -3.52 45.31
CA PRO A 643 -3.83 -3.78 46.07
C PRO A 643 -2.67 -4.11 45.12
N GLN A 644 -1.62 -3.28 45.12
CA GLN A 644 -0.42 -3.43 44.28
C GLN A 644 0.84 -3.72 45.11
N GLU A 645 0.68 -4.30 46.30
CA GLU A 645 1.81 -4.62 47.19
C GLU A 645 2.66 -5.79 46.67
N ASP A 646 2.10 -6.62 45.80
CA ASP A 646 2.74 -7.79 45.21
C ASP A 646 2.88 -7.62 43.69
N GLU A 647 4.10 -7.81 43.17
CA GLU A 647 4.41 -7.61 41.75
C GLU A 647 3.67 -8.57 40.79
N ARG A 648 3.03 -9.62 41.33
CA ARG A 648 2.18 -10.55 40.57
C ARG A 648 0.81 -9.97 40.24
N ILE A 649 0.40 -8.87 40.88
CA ILE A 649 -0.79 -8.09 40.49
C ILE A 649 -0.33 -6.78 39.88
N ARG A 650 -0.64 -6.54 38.61
CA ARG A 650 -0.23 -5.31 37.93
C ARG A 650 -1.43 -4.63 37.30
N LEU A 651 -1.44 -3.30 37.36
CA LEU A 651 -2.40 -2.50 36.62
C LEU A 651 -1.94 -2.40 35.16
N SER A 652 -2.85 -2.64 34.21
CA SER A 652 -2.60 -2.36 32.80
C SER A 652 -2.43 -0.85 32.61
N GLN A 653 -1.31 -0.44 32.00
CA GLN A 653 -1.02 0.98 31.77
C GLN A 653 -1.81 1.52 30.58
N VAL A 654 -2.45 2.66 30.80
CA VAL A 654 -3.33 3.34 29.84
C VAL A 654 -2.61 4.56 29.28
N TYR A 655 -2.57 4.68 27.96
CA TYR A 655 -1.89 5.74 27.24
C TYR A 655 -2.91 6.58 26.47
N ARG A 656 -2.89 7.90 26.68
CA ARG A 656 -3.71 8.89 25.94
C ARG A 656 -2.99 9.45 24.69
N SER A 657 -1.95 8.75 24.23
CA SER A 657 -1.04 9.20 23.17
C SER A 657 -1.48 8.77 21.77
N ASP A 658 -0.65 9.08 20.77
CA ASP A 658 -0.73 8.61 19.38
C ASP A 658 -0.79 7.06 19.30
N GLY A 659 -1.98 6.50 19.08
CA GLY A 659 -2.25 5.07 18.97
C GLY A 659 -1.53 4.38 17.80
N ILE A 660 -1.23 5.10 16.72
CA ILE A 660 -0.42 4.57 15.59
C ILE A 660 1.01 4.30 16.05
N GLU A 661 1.62 5.24 16.77
CA GLU A 661 2.97 5.06 17.31
C GLU A 661 3.03 4.01 18.41
N PHE A 662 2.01 3.97 19.27
CA PHE A 662 1.91 2.96 20.31
C PHE A 662 1.81 1.54 19.71
N PHE A 663 1.01 1.37 18.65
CA PHE A 663 0.95 0.13 17.88
C PHE A 663 2.30 -0.25 17.25
N ASN A 664 2.96 0.71 16.59
CA ASN A 664 4.26 0.49 15.96
C ASN A 664 5.32 0.06 16.99
N ALA A 665 5.31 0.66 18.18
CA ALA A 665 6.18 0.27 19.29
C ALA A 665 5.84 -1.15 19.79
N ALA A 666 4.56 -1.46 20.00
CA ALA A 666 4.13 -2.79 20.43
C ALA A 666 4.51 -3.88 19.40
N ALA A 667 4.34 -3.60 18.11
CA ALA A 667 4.72 -4.48 17.02
C ALA A 667 6.24 -4.74 16.96
N GLN A 668 7.05 -3.69 17.14
CA GLN A 668 8.52 -3.79 17.17
C GLN A 668 9.05 -4.54 18.40
N MET A 669 8.32 -4.49 19.52
CA MET A 669 8.64 -5.25 20.75
C MET A 669 8.18 -6.71 20.68
N GLY A 670 7.53 -7.14 19.59
CA GLY A 670 7.03 -8.50 19.43
C GLY A 670 5.81 -8.83 20.29
N LEU A 671 5.12 -7.81 20.82
CA LEU A 671 3.87 -7.96 21.57
C LEU A 671 2.72 -8.30 20.61
N GLU A 672 1.60 -8.79 21.13
CA GLU A 672 0.49 -9.24 20.28
C GLU A 672 -0.15 -8.07 19.51
N GLY A 673 -0.18 -6.89 20.12
CA GLY A 673 -0.77 -5.68 19.55
C GLY A 673 -1.18 -4.69 20.64
N ILE A 674 -2.23 -3.92 20.37
CA ILE A 674 -2.80 -2.94 21.31
C ILE A 674 -4.32 -3.10 21.40
N ILE A 675 -4.89 -2.64 22.51
CA ILE A 675 -6.33 -2.43 22.69
C ILE A 675 -6.57 -0.92 22.73
N ALA A 676 -7.42 -0.40 21.84
CA ALA A 676 -7.97 0.95 21.93
C ALA A 676 -9.33 0.87 22.62
N LYS A 677 -9.57 1.70 23.62
CA LYS A 677 -10.85 1.78 24.32
C LYS A 677 -11.33 3.23 24.33
N LYS A 678 -12.61 3.48 24.06
CA LYS A 678 -13.18 4.82 24.19
C LYS A 678 -13.21 5.23 25.66
N ALA A 679 -12.76 6.44 25.97
CA ALA A 679 -12.53 6.92 27.34
C ALA A 679 -13.83 6.98 28.18
N ASP A 680 -14.97 7.17 27.52
CA ASP A 680 -16.30 7.22 28.09
C ASP A 680 -17.10 5.90 27.94
N SER A 681 -16.48 4.85 27.37
CA SER A 681 -17.17 3.56 27.11
C SER A 681 -17.75 2.92 28.37
N LEU A 682 -18.96 2.37 28.22
CA LEU A 682 -19.63 1.58 29.26
C LEU A 682 -19.24 0.10 29.16
N TYR A 683 -19.40 -0.65 30.25
CA TYR A 683 -19.05 -2.07 30.27
C TYR A 683 -20.25 -2.97 29.93
N SER A 684 -20.33 -3.45 28.68
CA SER A 684 -21.43 -4.29 28.22
C SER A 684 -21.20 -5.81 28.45
N LYS A 685 -21.99 -6.41 29.33
CA LYS A 685 -21.88 -7.85 29.73
C LYS A 685 -22.17 -8.77 28.54
N ASN A 686 -21.29 -9.75 28.27
CA ASN A 686 -21.42 -10.75 27.20
C ASN A 686 -21.69 -10.18 25.78
N ASN A 687 -21.28 -8.94 25.51
CA ASN A 687 -21.44 -8.32 24.19
C ASN A 687 -20.08 -7.96 23.58
N ARG A 688 -20.00 -8.00 22.26
CA ARG A 688 -18.87 -7.46 21.52
C ARG A 688 -19.12 -5.99 21.26
N SER A 689 -18.22 -5.13 21.74
CA SER A 689 -18.38 -3.68 21.63
C SER A 689 -17.50 -3.11 20.54
N ALA A 690 -18.01 -2.08 19.85
CA ALA A 690 -17.26 -1.25 18.93
C ALA A 690 -16.43 -0.19 19.67
N GLU A 691 -16.67 0.04 20.97
CA GLU A 691 -15.93 1.02 21.79
C GLU A 691 -14.65 0.43 22.38
N TRP A 692 -14.44 -0.89 22.24
CA TRP A 692 -13.21 -1.59 22.60
C TRP A 692 -12.68 -2.29 21.36
N LEU A 693 -11.60 -1.78 20.80
CA LEU A 693 -11.00 -2.22 19.55
C LEU A 693 -9.66 -2.89 19.83
N LYS A 694 -9.38 -4.01 19.16
CA LYS A 694 -8.09 -4.68 19.21
C LYS A 694 -7.40 -4.56 17.86
N VAL A 695 -6.14 -4.13 17.88
CA VAL A 695 -5.28 -4.01 16.71
C VAL A 695 -4.13 -4.99 16.88
N LYS A 696 -4.03 -6.01 16.02
CA LYS A 696 -3.04 -7.09 16.14
C LYS A 696 -1.79 -6.81 15.30
N ALA A 697 -0.61 -6.88 15.91
CA ALA A 697 0.68 -6.72 15.24
C ALA A 697 1.14 -7.99 14.49
N SER A 698 0.72 -9.17 14.96
CA SER A 698 1.01 -10.45 14.32
C SER A 698 -0.27 -11.22 14.00
N ARG A 699 -0.34 -11.87 12.84
CA ARG A 699 -1.52 -12.65 12.42
C ARG A 699 -1.55 -13.99 13.15
N ARG A 700 -2.28 -14.01 14.27
CA ARG A 700 -2.56 -15.19 15.10
C ARG A 700 -4.06 -15.43 15.19
N GLN A 701 -4.45 -16.70 15.19
CA GLN A 701 -5.86 -17.10 15.25
C GLN A 701 -6.03 -18.41 16.03
N GLU A 702 -7.10 -18.49 16.81
CA GLU A 702 -7.54 -19.75 17.39
C GLU A 702 -8.24 -20.62 16.34
N VAL A 703 -7.94 -21.92 16.37
CA VAL A 703 -8.41 -22.92 15.42
C VAL A 703 -8.73 -24.23 16.12
N VAL A 704 -9.66 -24.98 15.55
CA VAL A 704 -10.07 -26.29 16.04
C VAL A 704 -9.17 -27.36 15.43
N ILE A 705 -8.66 -28.26 16.27
CA ILE A 705 -7.92 -29.45 15.83
C ILE A 705 -8.94 -30.53 15.48
N ALA A 706 -8.98 -30.91 14.21
CA ALA A 706 -9.92 -31.92 13.69
C ALA A 706 -9.21 -33.15 13.10
N GLY A 707 -7.89 -33.20 13.20
CA GLY A 707 -7.11 -34.37 12.82
C GLY A 707 -5.62 -34.15 12.93
N PHE A 708 -4.85 -35.19 12.63
CA PHE A 708 -3.40 -35.12 12.51
C PHE A 708 -2.90 -36.04 11.40
N THR A 709 -1.70 -35.76 10.89
CA THR A 709 -1.05 -36.56 9.86
C THR A 709 0.22 -37.20 10.37
N ARG A 710 0.55 -38.41 9.90
CA ARG A 710 1.83 -39.07 10.15
C ARG A 710 2.47 -39.48 8.82
N ASN A 711 3.71 -39.04 8.60
CA ASN A 711 4.52 -39.42 7.43
C ASN A 711 5.06 -40.85 7.60
N GLU A 712 5.25 -41.58 6.49
CA GLU A 712 5.70 -42.99 6.50
C GLU A 712 7.02 -43.23 7.26
N ASP A 713 7.99 -42.30 7.22
CA ASP A 713 9.34 -42.47 7.80
C ASP A 713 9.65 -41.54 9.00
N THR A 714 8.65 -41.16 9.80
CA THR A 714 8.87 -40.23 10.93
C THR A 714 9.00 -40.94 12.29
N SER A 715 10.02 -40.54 13.07
CA SER A 715 10.15 -40.88 14.49
C SER A 715 9.21 -40.08 15.40
N LYS A 716 8.57 -39.03 14.87
CA LYS A 716 7.61 -38.18 15.60
C LYS A 716 6.28 -38.91 15.81
N LEU A 717 5.56 -38.54 16.88
CA LEU A 717 4.24 -39.12 17.17
C LEU A 717 3.19 -38.68 16.15
N PHE A 718 3.29 -37.43 15.68
CA PHE A 718 2.59 -36.92 14.51
C PHE A 718 3.47 -35.91 13.76
N SER A 719 3.21 -35.73 12.46
CA SER A 719 3.94 -34.82 11.57
C SER A 719 3.28 -33.45 11.44
N SER A 720 1.95 -33.37 11.46
CA SER A 720 1.21 -32.10 11.40
C SER A 720 -0.19 -32.25 11.98
N LEU A 721 -0.77 -31.18 12.50
CA LEU A 721 -2.18 -31.09 12.88
C LEU A 721 -3.01 -30.55 11.71
N LEU A 722 -4.26 -31.00 11.59
CA LEU A 722 -5.25 -30.54 10.63
C LEU A 722 -6.23 -29.61 11.35
N LEU A 723 -6.35 -28.38 10.83
CA LEU A 723 -6.99 -27.26 11.52
C LEU A 723 -8.29 -26.85 10.83
N GLY A 724 -9.25 -26.37 11.60
CA GLY A 724 -10.49 -25.78 11.08
C GLY A 724 -11.07 -24.65 11.92
N VAL A 725 -12.11 -24.02 11.38
CA VAL A 725 -12.94 -23.00 12.07
C VAL A 725 -14.40 -23.30 11.81
N PHE A 726 -15.28 -22.99 12.77
CA PHE A 726 -16.72 -23.14 12.60
C PHE A 726 -17.32 -21.89 11.94
N GLU A 727 -18.16 -22.07 10.93
CA GLU A 727 -19.02 -21.04 10.36
C GLU A 727 -20.42 -21.64 10.20
N GLU A 728 -21.44 -20.99 10.78
CA GLU A 728 -22.84 -21.46 10.79
C GLU A 728 -23.01 -22.93 11.26
N GLY A 729 -22.18 -23.39 12.20
CA GLY A 729 -22.20 -24.75 12.73
C GLY A 729 -21.48 -25.80 11.85
N VAL A 730 -20.85 -25.38 10.75
CA VAL A 730 -20.06 -26.23 9.84
C VAL A 730 -18.57 -25.99 10.04
N LEU A 731 -17.78 -27.06 10.17
CA LEU A 731 -16.32 -26.97 10.33
C LEU A 731 -15.60 -26.92 8.98
N TYR A 732 -14.96 -25.78 8.67
CA TYR A 732 -14.18 -25.57 7.45
C TYR A 732 -12.69 -25.77 7.69
N TYR A 733 -12.00 -26.42 6.74
CA TYR A 733 -10.57 -26.67 6.82
C TYR A 733 -9.75 -25.39 6.52
N VAL A 734 -8.83 -25.04 7.42
CA VAL A 734 -8.00 -23.81 7.30
C VAL A 734 -6.50 -24.11 7.21
N GLY A 735 -6.11 -25.38 7.03
CA GLY A 735 -4.72 -25.75 6.77
C GLY A 735 -4.14 -26.78 7.73
N LYS A 736 -2.83 -27.03 7.54
CA LYS A 736 -2.05 -27.93 8.40
C LYS A 736 -0.86 -27.24 9.02
N VAL A 737 -0.59 -27.51 10.29
CA VAL A 737 0.56 -26.98 11.04
C VAL A 737 1.51 -28.11 11.42
N GLY A 738 2.79 -27.96 11.06
CA GLY A 738 3.83 -28.98 11.29
C GLY A 738 5.02 -28.48 12.12
N THR A 739 4.95 -27.25 12.63
CA THR A 739 6.01 -26.59 13.42
C THR A 739 5.41 -25.99 14.69
N GLY A 740 6.21 -25.80 15.75
CA GLY A 740 5.80 -25.13 16.98
C GLY A 740 5.49 -26.04 18.18
N PHE A 741 5.58 -27.37 18.04
CA PHE A 741 5.43 -28.32 19.16
C PHE A 741 6.76 -29.02 19.45
N ASN A 742 7.05 -29.24 20.73
CA ASN A 742 8.17 -30.06 21.22
C ASN A 742 7.73 -31.52 21.51
N ASP A 743 8.67 -32.40 21.87
CA ASP A 743 8.39 -33.82 22.11
C ASP A 743 7.44 -34.07 23.30
N LYS A 744 7.45 -33.19 24.32
CA LYS A 744 6.53 -33.25 25.45
C LYS A 744 5.11 -32.93 24.99
N ASP A 745 4.95 -31.84 24.23
CA ASP A 745 3.66 -31.41 23.67
C ASP A 745 3.03 -32.51 22.82
N GLN A 746 3.85 -33.16 21.96
CA GLN A 746 3.37 -34.26 21.13
C GLN A 746 2.85 -35.44 21.96
N ARG A 747 3.55 -35.81 23.04
CA ARG A 747 3.12 -36.90 23.94
C ARG A 747 1.81 -36.55 24.64
N GLU A 748 1.65 -35.32 25.08
CA GLU A 748 0.48 -34.87 25.82
C GLU A 748 -0.76 -34.75 24.92
N MET A 749 -0.62 -34.14 23.74
CA MET A 749 -1.66 -34.10 22.73
C MET A 749 -2.10 -35.51 22.30
N MET A 750 -1.15 -36.44 22.14
CA MET A 750 -1.51 -37.82 21.80
C MET A 750 -2.34 -38.53 22.87
N LYS A 751 -2.21 -38.16 24.16
CA LYS A 751 -3.10 -38.69 25.20
C LYS A 751 -4.54 -38.21 24.99
N GLN A 752 -4.72 -36.93 24.65
CA GLN A 752 -6.04 -36.34 24.37
C GLN A 752 -6.63 -36.85 23.05
N PHE A 753 -5.79 -37.02 22.02
CA PHE A 753 -6.24 -37.47 20.70
C PHE A 753 -6.81 -38.89 20.74
N LYS A 754 -6.23 -39.80 21.53
CA LYS A 754 -6.67 -41.21 21.61
C LYS A 754 -8.16 -41.38 21.91
N THR A 755 -8.74 -40.51 22.74
CA THR A 755 -10.16 -40.59 23.12
C THR A 755 -11.09 -39.91 22.12
N LEU A 756 -10.54 -39.16 21.15
CA LEU A 756 -11.29 -38.34 20.20
C LEU A 756 -11.20 -38.86 18.75
N ILE A 757 -10.53 -39.98 18.50
CA ILE A 757 -10.40 -40.55 17.15
C ILE A 757 -11.77 -40.96 16.61
N ILE A 758 -12.04 -40.55 15.37
CA ILE A 758 -13.24 -40.90 14.61
C ILE A 758 -12.87 -41.43 13.21
N ASP A 759 -13.76 -42.21 12.61
CA ASP A 759 -13.48 -42.90 11.34
C ASP A 759 -13.68 -42.02 10.09
N HIS A 760 -14.40 -40.89 10.22
CA HIS A 760 -14.71 -39.98 9.13
C HIS A 760 -14.20 -38.56 9.39
N SER A 761 -13.92 -37.81 8.32
CA SER A 761 -13.49 -36.42 8.41
C SER A 761 -14.62 -35.57 9.02
N PRO A 762 -14.32 -34.74 10.04
CA PRO A 762 -15.28 -33.79 10.59
C PRO A 762 -15.40 -32.50 9.74
N PHE A 763 -14.51 -32.31 8.76
CA PHE A 763 -14.54 -31.15 7.86
C PHE A 763 -15.62 -31.29 6.79
N SER A 764 -16.18 -30.15 6.37
CA SER A 764 -17.15 -30.05 5.26
C SER A 764 -16.62 -30.59 3.93
N GLU A 765 -15.31 -30.44 3.69
CA GLU A 765 -14.59 -31.07 2.58
C GLU A 765 -13.37 -31.82 3.12
N ILE A 766 -13.13 -33.04 2.64
CA ILE A 766 -11.97 -33.84 3.07
C ILE A 766 -10.68 -33.19 2.52
N PRO A 767 -9.76 -32.70 3.38
CA PRO A 767 -8.55 -32.07 2.91
C PRO A 767 -7.59 -33.08 2.28
N ASP A 768 -7.06 -32.75 1.10
CA ASP A 768 -5.98 -33.53 0.47
C ASP A 768 -4.65 -33.25 1.17
N VAL A 769 -4.32 -34.09 2.16
CA VAL A 769 -3.10 -33.97 2.97
C VAL A 769 -1.81 -34.21 2.21
N ASN A 770 -1.89 -34.82 1.02
CA ASN A 770 -0.78 -35.20 0.14
C ASN A 770 -0.70 -34.33 -1.13
N LYS A 771 -1.49 -33.26 -1.22
CA LYS A 771 -1.53 -32.37 -2.39
C LYS A 771 -0.12 -31.84 -2.74
N PRO A 772 0.39 -32.11 -3.95
CA PRO A 772 1.68 -31.57 -4.39
C PRO A 772 1.59 -30.06 -4.57
N SER A 773 2.64 -29.33 -4.15
CA SER A 773 2.74 -27.87 -4.34
C SER A 773 3.87 -27.52 -5.30
N ARG A 774 3.86 -26.32 -5.89
CA ARG A 774 4.93 -25.86 -6.80
C ARG A 774 6.34 -25.89 -6.16
N PHE A 775 6.40 -25.83 -4.83
CA PHE A 775 7.65 -25.80 -4.06
C PHE A 775 8.01 -27.14 -3.44
N ARG A 776 7.05 -28.07 -3.35
CA ARG A 776 7.26 -29.46 -2.93
C ARG A 776 6.38 -30.37 -3.79
N PRO A 777 6.81 -30.67 -5.03
CA PRO A 777 6.02 -31.44 -5.99
C PRO A 777 5.88 -32.91 -5.61
N ASN A 778 6.68 -33.41 -4.66
CA ASN A 778 6.63 -34.78 -4.15
C ASN A 778 6.62 -34.79 -2.61
N PRO A 779 5.49 -34.44 -1.95
CA PRO A 779 5.40 -34.48 -0.50
C PRO A 779 5.45 -35.93 0.02
N PRO A 780 6.06 -36.19 1.20
CA PRO A 780 6.03 -37.52 1.82
C PRO A 780 4.58 -37.99 1.97
N LYS A 781 4.31 -39.25 1.64
CA LYS A 781 2.98 -39.83 1.85
C LYS A 781 2.65 -39.77 3.33
N ALA A 782 1.58 -39.04 3.63
CA ALA A 782 1.08 -38.84 4.97
C ALA A 782 -0.30 -39.48 5.08
N LYS A 783 -0.52 -40.23 6.17
CA LYS A 783 -1.83 -40.77 6.54
C LYS A 783 -2.52 -39.79 7.49
N ALA A 784 -3.74 -39.37 7.16
CA ALA A 784 -4.58 -38.58 8.05
C ALA A 784 -5.30 -39.48 9.06
N THR A 785 -5.43 -39.00 10.29
CA THR A 785 -6.30 -39.55 11.35
C THR A 785 -7.21 -38.44 11.83
N TRP A 786 -8.51 -38.68 11.81
CA TRP A 786 -9.53 -37.70 12.12
C TRP A 786 -9.85 -37.70 13.60
N LEU A 787 -10.11 -36.51 14.14
CA LEU A 787 -10.48 -36.29 15.54
C LEU A 787 -11.83 -35.59 15.59
N ARG A 788 -12.62 -35.88 16.62
CA ARG A 788 -13.80 -35.08 16.92
C ARG A 788 -13.37 -33.63 17.20
N PRO A 789 -14.05 -32.62 16.61
CA PRO A 789 -13.60 -31.23 16.66
C PRO A 789 -13.93 -30.57 18.00
N GLU A 790 -13.31 -31.05 19.09
CA GLU A 790 -13.51 -30.56 20.46
C GLU A 790 -12.30 -29.78 20.99
N LEU A 791 -11.12 -29.95 20.38
CA LEU A 791 -9.87 -29.35 20.85
C LEU A 791 -9.58 -28.05 20.11
N VAL A 792 -9.21 -27.00 20.84
CA VAL A 792 -8.82 -25.69 20.27
C VAL A 792 -7.36 -25.43 20.53
N CYS A 793 -6.65 -24.89 19.53
CA CYS A 793 -5.30 -24.37 19.66
C CYS A 793 -5.15 -23.00 19.00
N GLU A 794 -4.05 -22.32 19.30
CA GLU A 794 -3.67 -21.09 18.66
C GLU A 794 -2.50 -21.31 17.70
N VAL A 795 -2.58 -20.67 16.54
CA VAL A 795 -1.53 -20.70 15.52
C VAL A 795 -1.18 -19.29 15.06
N ALA A 796 0.11 -19.04 14.83
CA ALA A 796 0.59 -17.86 14.12
C ALA A 796 0.84 -18.21 12.65
N PHE A 797 0.51 -17.32 11.72
CA PHE A 797 0.65 -17.55 10.27
C PHE A 797 1.05 -16.27 9.55
N ALA A 798 1.59 -16.40 8.33
CA ALA A 798 2.04 -15.26 7.53
C ALA A 798 0.88 -14.55 6.83
N GLU A 799 -0.01 -15.33 6.21
CA GLU A 799 -1.21 -14.84 5.52
C GLU A 799 -2.25 -15.94 5.37
N VAL A 800 -3.51 -15.58 5.14
CA VAL A 800 -4.54 -16.53 4.72
C VAL A 800 -4.62 -16.48 3.21
N THR A 801 -4.50 -17.63 2.55
CA THR A 801 -4.59 -17.72 1.09
C THR A 801 -6.03 -17.56 0.61
N SER A 802 -6.23 -17.31 -0.68
CA SER A 802 -7.56 -17.12 -1.28
C SER A 802 -8.50 -18.33 -1.14
N ASP A 803 -7.95 -19.52 -0.86
CA ASP A 803 -8.66 -20.77 -0.53
C ASP A 803 -8.93 -20.95 0.98
N GLY A 804 -8.72 -19.91 1.80
CA GLY A 804 -9.02 -19.94 3.24
C GLY A 804 -7.99 -20.68 4.10
N VAL A 805 -6.83 -21.03 3.55
CA VAL A 805 -5.79 -21.82 4.22
C VAL A 805 -4.68 -20.93 4.76
N PHE A 806 -4.18 -21.23 5.95
CA PHE A 806 -3.06 -20.51 6.54
C PHE A 806 -1.74 -20.85 5.86
N ARG A 807 -0.98 -19.82 5.49
CA ARG A 807 0.36 -19.93 4.92
C ARG A 807 1.42 -19.81 6.01
N HIS A 808 2.33 -20.79 6.05
CA HIS A 808 3.37 -20.92 7.09
C HIS A 808 2.82 -20.92 8.54
N PRO A 809 1.79 -21.72 8.87
CA PRO A 809 1.28 -21.78 10.23
C PRO A 809 2.31 -22.42 11.18
N SER A 810 2.39 -21.89 12.40
CA SER A 810 3.20 -22.38 13.50
C SER A 810 2.38 -22.42 14.79
N PHE A 811 2.42 -23.54 15.48
CA PHE A 811 1.65 -23.76 16.71
C PHE A 811 2.18 -22.89 17.86
N LYS A 812 1.26 -22.32 18.64
CA LYS A 812 1.57 -21.49 19.80
C LYS A 812 1.14 -22.12 21.13
N GLY A 813 -0.02 -22.77 21.16
CA GLY A 813 -0.49 -23.45 22.36
C GLY A 813 -1.92 -23.98 22.25
N MET A 814 -2.35 -24.84 23.17
CA MET A 814 -3.75 -25.27 23.31
C MET A 814 -4.56 -24.22 24.08
N ARG A 815 -5.83 -24.06 23.70
CA ARG A 815 -6.80 -23.15 24.32
C ARG A 815 -7.88 -23.94 25.06
N THR A 816 -7.56 -24.40 26.26
CA THR A 816 -8.50 -25.16 27.12
C THR A 816 -9.61 -24.28 27.70
N ASP A 817 -9.46 -22.95 27.64
CA ASP A 817 -10.42 -21.95 28.09
C ASP A 817 -11.60 -21.74 27.11
N LYS A 818 -11.42 -22.07 25.82
CA LYS A 818 -12.43 -21.91 24.77
C LYS A 818 -13.11 -23.23 24.41
N SER A 819 -14.37 -23.16 23.98
CA SER A 819 -15.05 -24.29 23.34
C SER A 819 -14.91 -24.19 21.82
N ALA A 820 -14.96 -25.33 21.14
CA ALA A 820 -14.66 -25.39 19.70
C ALA A 820 -15.70 -24.65 18.85
N ASP A 821 -16.97 -24.65 19.26
CA ASP A 821 -18.09 -23.95 18.61
C ASP A 821 -17.96 -22.41 18.64
N GLU A 822 -17.18 -21.86 19.57
CA GLU A 822 -16.89 -20.42 19.65
C GLU A 822 -15.76 -19.98 18.70
N VAL A 823 -15.09 -20.93 18.04
CA VAL A 823 -13.96 -20.67 17.15
C VAL A 823 -14.45 -20.39 15.74
N THR A 824 -14.82 -19.14 15.49
CA THR A 824 -15.23 -18.62 14.18
C THR A 824 -14.15 -17.74 13.55
N ARG A 825 -14.27 -17.44 12.26
CA ARG A 825 -13.33 -16.55 11.57
C ARG A 825 -13.54 -15.11 12.06
N GLU A 826 -12.50 -14.50 12.62
CA GLU A 826 -12.58 -13.10 13.06
C GLU A 826 -12.77 -12.18 11.84
N ALA A 827 -13.90 -11.48 11.80
CA ALA A 827 -14.13 -10.41 10.85
C ALA A 827 -13.38 -9.15 11.29
N VAL A 828 -12.67 -8.52 10.35
CA VAL A 828 -11.94 -7.27 10.56
C VAL A 828 -12.86 -6.12 10.16
N LEU A 829 -13.08 -5.16 11.05
CA LEU A 829 -13.82 -3.93 10.74
C LEU A 829 -12.86 -2.81 10.33
N PRO A 830 -13.16 -2.03 9.29
CA PRO A 830 -12.41 -0.81 8.97
C PRO A 830 -12.54 0.23 10.08
N VAL A 831 -11.41 0.78 10.55
CA VAL A 831 -11.44 1.84 11.58
C VAL A 831 -12.26 3.06 11.13
N GLY A 832 -12.15 3.42 9.85
CA GLY A 832 -12.85 4.55 9.27
C GLY A 832 -14.37 4.49 9.39
N ASP A 833 -14.96 3.29 9.50
CA ASP A 833 -16.40 3.09 9.66
C ASP A 833 -16.85 3.34 11.11
N ILE A 834 -15.97 3.05 12.07
CA ILE A 834 -16.24 3.21 13.51
C ILE A 834 -16.13 4.68 13.90
N LEU A 835 -15.07 5.37 13.48
CA LEU A 835 -14.86 6.80 13.78
C LEU A 835 -15.88 7.72 13.08
N LYS A 836 -16.39 7.32 11.91
CA LYS A 836 -17.41 8.11 11.18
C LYS A 836 -18.83 7.93 11.72
N ALA A 837 -19.15 6.77 12.29
CA ALA A 837 -20.45 6.54 12.91
C ALA A 837 -20.67 7.48 14.10
N GLU A 838 -19.60 7.85 14.82
CA GLU A 838 -19.64 8.73 16.00
C GLU A 838 -19.75 10.22 15.62
N ALA A 839 -19.01 10.68 14.60
CA ALA A 839 -19.13 12.05 14.12
C ALA A 839 -20.53 12.41 13.59
N LEU A 840 -21.31 11.40 13.17
CA LEU A 840 -22.70 11.56 12.74
C LEU A 840 -23.70 11.53 13.91
N GLU A 841 -23.35 10.96 15.06
CA GLU A 841 -24.20 10.96 16.27
C GLU A 841 -24.02 12.27 17.08
N ASP A 842 -22.81 12.83 17.13
CA ASP A 842 -22.52 14.09 17.83
C ASP A 842 -23.09 15.34 17.11
N GLU A 843 -23.27 15.29 15.78
CA GLU A 843 -23.91 16.38 15.01
C GLU A 843 -25.45 16.37 15.17
N ASP A 844 -26.06 15.23 15.51
CA ASP A 844 -27.51 15.10 15.70
C ASP A 844 -27.99 15.48 17.12
N GLU A 845 -27.12 15.50 18.15
CA GLU A 845 -27.49 15.89 19.52
C GLU A 845 -27.45 17.41 19.79
N ALA A 846 -26.78 18.21 18.96
CA ALA A 846 -26.64 19.66 19.19
C ALA A 846 -27.86 20.51 18.77
N VAL A 847 -28.90 19.93 18.17
CA VAL A 847 -30.06 20.69 17.65
C VAL A 847 -31.38 20.00 17.98
N ASN A 848 -31.89 20.12 19.22
CA ASN A 848 -33.34 20.10 19.47
C ASN A 848 -33.71 20.53 20.91
N ASP A 849 -34.02 21.81 21.10
CA ASP A 849 -34.98 22.24 22.13
C ASP A 849 -36.26 22.73 21.45
N LYS A 850 -37.35 22.04 21.80
CA LYS A 850 -38.79 22.29 21.62
C LYS A 850 -39.53 21.91 20.32
N PRO A 851 -40.81 21.48 20.48
CA PRO A 851 -41.49 20.63 19.51
C PRO A 851 -42.58 21.40 18.73
N SER A 852 -42.68 21.17 17.43
CA SER A 852 -43.91 21.50 16.70
C SER A 852 -44.32 20.41 15.70
N LYS A 853 -45.58 20.05 15.83
CA LYS A 853 -46.31 19.01 15.08
C LYS A 853 -46.45 19.36 13.59
N ALA A 854 -46.53 18.26 12.83
CA ALA A 854 -47.29 18.06 11.60
C ALA A 854 -46.66 18.50 10.27
N SER A 855 -45.99 17.53 9.63
CA SER A 855 -46.19 17.25 8.20
C SER A 855 -45.86 15.78 7.92
N LYS A 856 -46.85 15.01 7.47
CA LYS A 856 -46.70 13.63 7.01
C LYS A 856 -46.57 13.61 5.48
N LYS A 857 -45.72 12.69 5.00
CA LYS A 857 -45.46 12.19 3.62
C LYS A 857 -44.19 12.79 3.01
N ALA A 858 -43.22 12.04 2.48
CA ALA A 858 -43.18 10.65 2.00
C ALA A 858 -41.93 9.92 2.52
N GLY A 859 -42.11 8.71 3.04
CA GLY A 859 -41.00 7.90 3.56
C GLY A 859 -40.16 7.30 2.43
N SER A 860 -38.88 7.69 2.33
CA SER A 860 -37.89 6.93 1.58
C SER A 860 -37.30 5.87 2.49
N LYS A 861 -37.76 4.62 2.35
CA LYS A 861 -37.05 3.47 2.89
C LYS A 861 -35.67 3.39 2.22
N ILE A 862 -34.61 3.54 3.01
CA ILE A 862 -33.25 3.16 2.59
C ILE A 862 -33.31 1.67 2.23
N HIS A 863 -33.07 1.34 0.96
CA HIS A 863 -32.93 -0.05 0.53
C HIS A 863 -31.56 -0.54 1.03
N LYS A 864 -31.54 -1.15 2.22
CA LYS A 864 -30.38 -1.92 2.68
C LYS A 864 -30.36 -3.25 1.92
N LEU A 865 -29.19 -3.66 1.44
CA LEU A 865 -28.97 -4.98 0.83
C LEU A 865 -29.53 -6.06 1.77
N LYS A 866 -30.45 -6.89 1.28
CA LYS A 866 -30.89 -8.07 2.03
C LYS A 866 -29.75 -9.08 2.06
N ASN A 867 -29.52 -9.76 3.18
CA ASN A 867 -28.60 -10.89 3.25
C ASN A 867 -29.11 -12.04 2.38
N LYS A 868 -28.76 -12.00 1.09
CA LYS A 868 -29.14 -12.99 0.08
C LYS A 868 -28.11 -14.11 0.08
N LYS A 869 -28.58 -15.36 0.11
CA LYS A 869 -27.69 -16.53 -0.05
C LYS A 869 -27.07 -16.48 -1.46
N ILE A 870 -25.80 -16.85 -1.58
CA ILE A 870 -25.08 -16.89 -2.86
C ILE A 870 -25.82 -17.82 -3.84
N LEU A 871 -26.15 -17.30 -5.04
CA LEU A 871 -26.90 -18.03 -6.08
C LEU A 871 -26.21 -19.33 -6.52
N LEU A 872 -24.91 -19.27 -6.84
CA LEU A 872 -24.13 -20.38 -7.37
C LEU A 872 -22.97 -20.74 -6.44
N SER A 873 -23.22 -21.58 -5.43
CA SER A 873 -22.22 -22.02 -4.45
C SER A 873 -21.56 -23.37 -4.77
N SER A 874 -22.19 -24.19 -5.62
CA SER A 874 -21.65 -25.51 -6.00
C SER A 874 -20.42 -25.39 -6.91
N LYS A 875 -19.48 -26.33 -6.77
CA LYS A 875 -18.29 -26.44 -7.64
C LYS A 875 -18.62 -26.95 -9.05
N ALA A 876 -19.84 -27.43 -9.31
CA ALA A 876 -20.25 -27.91 -10.62
C ALA A 876 -20.09 -26.82 -11.71
N ASP A 877 -19.63 -27.22 -12.89
CA ASP A 877 -19.38 -26.30 -14.02
C ASP A 877 -20.67 -25.92 -14.79
N THR A 878 -21.76 -26.63 -14.53
CA THR A 878 -23.11 -26.32 -15.05
C THR A 878 -24.13 -26.51 -13.94
N GLN A 879 -25.07 -25.55 -13.82
CA GLN A 879 -26.11 -25.55 -12.78
C GLN A 879 -27.43 -25.02 -13.34
N LEU A 880 -28.54 -25.59 -12.86
CA LEU A 880 -29.90 -25.13 -13.12
C LEU A 880 -30.41 -24.48 -11.84
N CYS A 881 -30.90 -23.25 -11.92
CA CYS A 881 -31.48 -22.53 -10.79
C CYS A 881 -32.81 -21.91 -11.20
N SER A 882 -33.77 -21.88 -10.27
CA SER A 882 -35.01 -21.14 -10.45
C SER A 882 -34.86 -19.73 -9.89
N VAL A 883 -35.02 -18.72 -10.74
CA VAL A 883 -34.97 -17.29 -10.39
C VAL A 883 -36.28 -16.65 -10.83
N ASN A 884 -36.98 -15.99 -9.91
CA ASN A 884 -38.33 -15.44 -10.13
C ASN A 884 -39.34 -16.45 -10.73
N GLY A 885 -39.16 -17.75 -10.45
CA GLY A 885 -40.01 -18.81 -10.99
C GLY A 885 -39.62 -19.30 -12.40
N HIS A 886 -38.53 -18.79 -12.96
CA HIS A 886 -37.98 -19.20 -14.26
C HIS A 886 -36.71 -20.05 -14.08
N GLU A 887 -36.63 -21.18 -14.79
CA GLU A 887 -35.44 -22.00 -14.80
C GLU A 887 -34.35 -21.40 -15.71
N LEU A 888 -33.21 -21.04 -15.13
CA LEU A 888 -32.04 -20.56 -15.83
C LEU A 888 -30.92 -21.60 -15.76
N LYS A 889 -30.32 -21.90 -16.92
CA LYS A 889 -29.17 -22.80 -17.04
C LYS A 889 -27.87 -22.00 -17.15
N PHE A 890 -27.03 -22.11 -16.13
CA PHE A 890 -25.70 -21.50 -16.13
C PHE A 890 -24.64 -22.53 -16.52
N THR A 891 -23.81 -22.23 -17.52
CA THR A 891 -22.79 -23.13 -18.07
C THR A 891 -21.41 -22.47 -18.07
N HIS A 892 -20.37 -23.32 -18.06
CA HIS A 892 -18.95 -22.91 -18.06
C HIS A 892 -18.60 -22.01 -16.87
N LEU A 893 -19.08 -22.37 -15.69
CA LEU A 893 -18.98 -21.57 -14.47
C LEU A 893 -17.53 -21.32 -14.03
N SER A 894 -16.63 -22.26 -14.29
CA SER A 894 -15.20 -22.14 -13.97
C SER A 894 -14.40 -21.31 -14.97
N LYS A 895 -15.00 -20.90 -16.11
CA LYS A 895 -14.30 -20.13 -17.15
C LYS A 895 -13.94 -18.75 -16.63
N LEU A 896 -12.66 -18.39 -16.71
CA LEU A 896 -12.19 -17.05 -16.36
C LEU A 896 -12.63 -16.03 -17.41
N TYR A 897 -13.42 -15.06 -16.99
CA TYR A 897 -13.81 -13.91 -17.82
C TYR A 897 -12.80 -12.76 -17.69
N TRP A 898 -12.19 -12.59 -16.51
CA TRP A 898 -11.02 -11.74 -16.26
C TRP A 898 -9.86 -12.60 -15.76
N PRO A 899 -8.97 -13.08 -16.65
CA PRO A 899 -7.89 -13.98 -16.28
C PRO A 899 -6.88 -13.39 -15.29
N GLU A 900 -6.56 -12.10 -15.42
CA GLU A 900 -5.62 -11.36 -14.58
C GLU A 900 -6.08 -11.33 -13.12
N ASP A 901 -7.37 -11.08 -12.93
CA ASP A 901 -8.01 -10.92 -11.62
C ASP A 901 -8.55 -12.26 -11.07
N LYS A 902 -8.43 -13.34 -11.85
CA LYS A 902 -9.00 -14.66 -11.55
C LYS A 902 -10.52 -14.64 -11.34
N VAL A 903 -11.23 -13.73 -11.99
CA VAL A 903 -12.70 -13.63 -11.92
C VAL A 903 -13.32 -14.54 -12.97
N SER A 904 -14.13 -15.49 -12.50
CA SER A 904 -14.84 -16.47 -13.32
C SER A 904 -16.23 -16.00 -13.74
N LYS A 905 -16.84 -16.75 -14.67
CA LYS A 905 -18.23 -16.55 -15.07
C LYS A 905 -19.19 -16.74 -13.88
N ARG A 906 -18.87 -17.65 -12.95
CA ARG A 906 -19.62 -17.83 -11.69
C ARG A 906 -19.62 -16.58 -10.84
N ASP A 907 -18.47 -15.93 -10.71
CA ASP A 907 -18.33 -14.72 -9.89
C ASP A 907 -19.14 -13.56 -10.46
N MET A 908 -19.14 -13.40 -11.80
CA MET A 908 -19.98 -12.43 -12.49
C MET A 908 -21.48 -12.66 -12.24
N PHE A 909 -21.95 -13.91 -12.28
CA PHE A 909 -23.35 -14.23 -11.99
C PHE A 909 -23.72 -13.93 -10.54
N ASN A 910 -22.89 -14.35 -9.60
CA ASN A 910 -23.10 -14.09 -8.18
C ASN A 910 -23.06 -12.58 -7.88
N PHE A 911 -22.22 -11.81 -8.57
CA PHE A 911 -22.20 -10.36 -8.44
C PHE A 911 -23.53 -9.73 -8.87
N TYR A 912 -23.99 -10.01 -10.10
CA TYR A 912 -25.24 -9.44 -10.62
C TYR A 912 -26.47 -9.87 -9.81
N ASP A 913 -26.47 -11.09 -9.27
CA ASP A 913 -27.50 -11.57 -8.35
C ASP A 913 -27.55 -10.77 -7.03
N GLN A 914 -26.37 -10.45 -6.47
CA GLN A 914 -26.25 -9.70 -5.21
C GLN A 914 -26.61 -8.22 -5.37
N ILE A 915 -26.29 -7.61 -6.51
CA ILE A 915 -26.59 -6.19 -6.76
C ILE A 915 -27.94 -5.96 -7.45
N ALA A 916 -28.74 -7.01 -7.67
CA ALA A 916 -30.00 -6.95 -8.41
C ALA A 916 -30.91 -5.82 -7.90
N ASP A 917 -31.09 -5.71 -6.58
CA ASP A 917 -31.93 -4.67 -5.94
C ASP A 917 -31.46 -3.22 -6.25
N PHE A 918 -30.18 -3.04 -6.57
CA PHE A 918 -29.56 -1.73 -6.85
C PHE A 918 -29.49 -1.43 -8.34
N ILE A 919 -29.16 -2.41 -9.18
CA ILE A 919 -29.03 -2.21 -10.62
C ILE A 919 -30.40 -2.17 -11.33
N LEU A 920 -31.36 -2.98 -10.89
CA LEU A 920 -32.65 -3.13 -11.58
C LEU A 920 -33.45 -1.82 -11.71
N PRO A 921 -33.51 -0.90 -10.73
CA PRO A 921 -34.15 0.40 -10.91
C PRO A 921 -33.66 1.18 -12.14
N TYR A 922 -32.42 0.97 -12.57
CA TYR A 922 -31.79 1.63 -13.72
C TYR A 922 -31.92 0.85 -15.03
N LEU A 923 -32.38 -0.41 -14.99
CA LEU A 923 -32.62 -1.27 -16.15
C LEU A 923 -34.11 -1.46 -16.46
N LYS A 924 -34.95 -1.30 -15.44
CA LYS A 924 -36.38 -1.57 -15.51
C LYS A 924 -37.05 -0.75 -16.60
N ASP A 925 -37.87 -1.41 -17.40
CA ASP A 925 -38.60 -0.86 -18.54
C ASP A 925 -37.72 -0.27 -19.66
N ARG A 926 -36.39 -0.44 -19.61
CA ARG A 926 -35.46 0.17 -20.57
C ARG A 926 -35.01 -0.85 -21.61
N PRO A 927 -35.07 -0.50 -22.91
CA PRO A 927 -34.46 -1.29 -23.96
C PRO A 927 -32.96 -1.48 -23.75
N MET A 928 -32.47 -2.71 -23.88
CA MET A 928 -31.08 -3.09 -23.61
C MET A 928 -30.27 -3.28 -24.89
N SER A 929 -29.08 -2.67 -24.95
CA SER A 929 -28.07 -3.00 -25.97
C SER A 929 -27.04 -3.99 -25.41
N LEU A 930 -27.05 -5.22 -25.91
CA LEU A 930 -26.27 -6.31 -25.32
C LEU A 930 -24.86 -6.37 -25.92
N ASN A 931 -23.83 -5.94 -25.18
CA ASN A 931 -22.43 -6.14 -25.59
C ASN A 931 -21.91 -7.46 -25.03
N ARG A 932 -21.70 -8.45 -25.92
CA ARG A 932 -21.44 -9.83 -25.52
C ARG A 932 -19.96 -10.17 -25.65
N PHE A 933 -19.42 -10.83 -24.63
CA PHE A 933 -18.04 -11.30 -24.51
C PHE A 933 -18.00 -12.82 -24.22
N PRO A 934 -18.42 -13.69 -25.16
CA PRO A 934 -18.54 -15.12 -24.89
C PRO A 934 -17.23 -15.78 -24.41
N GLY A 935 -16.08 -15.24 -24.84
CA GLY A 935 -14.74 -15.69 -24.49
C GLY A 935 -14.09 -14.97 -23.29
N GLY A 936 -14.76 -14.03 -22.63
CA GLY A 936 -14.15 -13.15 -21.64
C GLY A 936 -13.53 -11.88 -22.26
N ILE A 937 -12.87 -11.06 -21.45
CA ILE A 937 -12.48 -9.68 -21.84
C ILE A 937 -11.46 -9.58 -22.97
N HIS A 938 -10.66 -10.63 -23.20
CA HIS A 938 -9.65 -10.68 -24.27
C HIS A 938 -10.17 -11.24 -25.59
N SER A 939 -11.43 -11.71 -25.60
CA SER A 939 -12.07 -12.24 -26.79
C SER A 939 -12.82 -11.15 -27.56
N GLN A 940 -13.05 -11.39 -28.86
CA GLN A 940 -13.85 -10.47 -29.68
C GLN A 940 -15.26 -10.32 -29.10
N SER A 941 -15.69 -9.08 -28.93
CA SER A 941 -17.05 -8.74 -28.53
C SER A 941 -17.94 -8.38 -29.71
N PHE A 942 -19.25 -8.39 -29.50
CA PHE A 942 -20.21 -7.88 -30.47
C PHE A 942 -21.47 -7.35 -29.80
N TYR A 943 -22.09 -6.34 -30.42
CA TYR A 943 -23.37 -5.81 -30.00
C TYR A 943 -24.53 -6.60 -30.59
N GLN A 944 -25.47 -6.98 -29.74
CA GLN A 944 -26.76 -7.53 -30.10
C GLN A 944 -27.87 -6.60 -29.59
N LYS A 945 -28.51 -5.89 -30.52
CA LYS A 945 -29.67 -5.03 -30.25
C LYS A 945 -31.01 -5.71 -30.53
N ASP A 946 -30.98 -6.72 -31.40
CA ASP A 946 -32.17 -7.48 -31.80
C ASP A 946 -32.17 -8.88 -31.16
N VAL A 947 -33.17 -9.13 -30.32
CA VAL A 947 -33.38 -10.39 -29.59
C VAL A 947 -34.59 -11.17 -30.09
N LYS A 948 -35.19 -10.75 -31.21
CA LYS A 948 -36.27 -11.48 -31.86
C LYS A 948 -35.93 -12.96 -32.02
N ASP A 949 -36.87 -13.83 -31.65
CA ASP A 949 -36.77 -15.28 -31.68
C ASP A 949 -35.61 -15.88 -30.84
N LYS A 950 -34.95 -15.08 -30.01
CA LYS A 950 -33.82 -15.47 -29.15
C LYS A 950 -34.11 -15.27 -27.67
N ALA A 951 -34.93 -14.29 -27.32
CA ALA A 951 -35.36 -14.05 -25.95
C ALA A 951 -36.23 -15.22 -25.43
N PRO A 952 -36.14 -15.60 -24.15
CA PRO A 952 -37.06 -16.56 -23.55
C PRO A 952 -38.48 -16.02 -23.61
N SER A 953 -39.49 -16.90 -23.72
CA SER A 953 -40.89 -16.50 -23.84
C SER A 953 -41.45 -15.71 -22.65
N TRP A 954 -40.78 -15.78 -21.51
CA TRP A 954 -41.13 -15.03 -20.30
C TRP A 954 -40.47 -13.66 -20.22
N ALA A 955 -39.46 -13.38 -21.06
CA ALA A 955 -38.74 -12.11 -21.03
C ALA A 955 -39.45 -11.09 -21.92
N ASP A 956 -39.71 -9.90 -21.36
CA ASP A 956 -40.35 -8.83 -22.11
C ASP A 956 -39.42 -8.23 -23.17
N THR A 957 -40.00 -7.88 -24.31
CA THR A 957 -39.32 -7.24 -25.42
C THR A 957 -39.99 -5.94 -25.85
N PHE A 958 -39.23 -5.07 -26.50
CA PHE A 958 -39.70 -3.80 -27.04
C PHE A 958 -39.36 -3.69 -28.53
N PRO A 959 -40.38 -3.78 -29.41
CA PRO A 959 -40.18 -3.53 -30.83
C PRO A 959 -40.02 -2.03 -31.08
N TYR A 960 -38.95 -1.64 -31.75
CA TYR A 960 -38.65 -0.25 -32.09
C TYR A 960 -38.18 -0.13 -33.54
N THR A 961 -38.70 0.88 -34.23
CA THR A 961 -38.27 1.25 -35.58
C THR A 961 -37.56 2.59 -35.51
N ASN A 962 -36.30 2.64 -35.93
CA ASN A 962 -35.56 3.91 -35.94
C ASN A 962 -36.02 4.82 -37.10
N SER A 963 -35.48 6.04 -37.14
CA SER A 963 -35.74 7.02 -38.19
C SER A 963 -35.33 6.57 -39.60
N GLU A 964 -34.50 5.53 -39.72
CA GLU A 964 -34.04 4.95 -40.99
C GLU A 964 -34.95 3.78 -41.46
N GLY A 965 -35.96 3.41 -40.67
CA GLY A 965 -36.90 2.32 -40.97
C GLY A 965 -36.42 0.94 -40.48
N ASP A 966 -35.28 0.84 -39.81
CA ASP A 966 -34.79 -0.41 -39.23
C ASP A 966 -35.63 -0.79 -38.00
N ARG A 967 -36.41 -1.87 -38.14
CA ARG A 967 -37.16 -2.46 -37.04
C ARG A 967 -36.31 -3.50 -36.29
N LYS A 968 -36.17 -3.32 -34.97
CA LYS A 968 -35.46 -4.24 -34.07
C LYS A 968 -36.31 -4.54 -32.84
N GLU A 969 -36.12 -5.70 -32.24
CA GLU A 969 -36.76 -6.07 -30.98
C GLU A 969 -35.72 -6.10 -29.86
N TYR A 970 -35.83 -5.17 -28.91
CA TYR A 970 -34.90 -5.02 -27.80
C TYR A 970 -35.39 -5.82 -26.58
N LEU A 971 -34.47 -6.35 -25.77
CA LEU A 971 -34.81 -6.93 -24.48
C LEU A 971 -35.11 -5.81 -23.46
N LEU A 972 -36.08 -6.01 -22.58
CA LEU A 972 -36.31 -5.14 -21.42
C LEU A 972 -35.66 -5.70 -20.15
N GLY A 973 -34.91 -4.87 -19.42
CA GLY A 973 -34.22 -5.24 -18.18
C GLY A 973 -35.12 -5.21 -16.94
N ASN A 974 -36.30 -5.86 -17.01
CA ASN A 974 -37.38 -5.67 -16.02
C ASN A 974 -37.14 -6.30 -14.65
N ASP A 975 -36.41 -7.41 -14.60
CA ASP A 975 -36.24 -8.19 -13.38
C ASP A 975 -34.91 -8.95 -13.31
N GLU A 976 -34.70 -9.62 -12.18
CA GLU A 976 -33.50 -10.39 -11.88
C GLU A 976 -33.27 -11.55 -12.86
N ALA A 977 -34.34 -12.20 -13.33
CA ALA A 977 -34.23 -13.29 -14.30
C ALA A 977 -33.73 -12.78 -15.66
N ALA A 978 -34.25 -11.63 -16.14
CA ALA A 978 -33.78 -10.97 -17.34
C ALA A 978 -32.31 -10.52 -17.21
N LEU A 979 -31.92 -9.95 -16.06
CA LEU A 979 -30.54 -9.57 -15.77
C LEU A 979 -29.58 -10.75 -15.85
N LEU A 980 -29.88 -11.85 -15.15
CA LEU A 980 -29.04 -13.04 -15.13
C LEU A 980 -29.05 -13.77 -16.47
N TRP A 981 -30.16 -13.71 -17.22
CA TRP A 981 -30.21 -14.21 -18.59
C TRP A 981 -29.30 -13.42 -19.53
N MET A 982 -29.30 -12.08 -19.47
CA MET A 982 -28.36 -11.25 -20.23
C MET A 982 -26.91 -11.62 -19.91
N ALA A 983 -26.58 -11.73 -18.62
CA ALA A 983 -25.25 -12.17 -18.17
C ALA A 983 -24.90 -13.56 -18.74
N SER A 984 -25.88 -14.46 -18.83
CA SER A 984 -25.67 -15.85 -19.30
C SER A 984 -25.22 -15.91 -20.77
N LEU A 985 -25.67 -14.93 -21.58
CA LEU A 985 -25.28 -14.73 -22.97
C LEU A 985 -23.84 -14.21 -23.14
N GLY A 986 -23.17 -13.88 -22.03
CA GLY A 986 -21.86 -13.26 -21.99
C GLY A 986 -21.91 -11.73 -21.97
N CYS A 987 -23.04 -11.11 -21.63
CA CYS A 987 -23.09 -9.67 -21.44
C CYS A 987 -22.35 -9.31 -20.14
N ILE A 988 -21.15 -8.76 -20.27
CA ILE A 988 -20.39 -8.26 -19.13
C ILE A 988 -20.96 -6.91 -18.67
N GLU A 989 -21.29 -6.03 -19.61
CA GLU A 989 -21.80 -4.69 -19.32
C GLU A 989 -23.27 -4.52 -19.73
N MET A 990 -24.04 -3.87 -18.86
CA MET A 990 -25.47 -3.58 -19.04
C MET A 990 -25.62 -2.17 -19.63
N ASN A 991 -26.13 -2.06 -20.85
CA ASN A 991 -26.29 -0.77 -21.55
C ASN A 991 -27.78 -0.45 -21.79
N PRO A 992 -28.48 0.14 -20.79
CA PRO A 992 -29.86 0.56 -20.93
C PRO A 992 -29.99 1.84 -21.76
N TRP A 993 -31.13 2.01 -22.43
CA TRP A 993 -31.53 3.32 -22.97
C TRP A 993 -31.83 4.32 -21.85
N PHE A 994 -31.74 5.61 -22.18
CA PHE A 994 -32.07 6.70 -21.24
C PHE A 994 -33.57 6.92 -21.09
N SER A 995 -34.34 6.43 -22.06
CA SER A 995 -35.80 6.37 -22.05
C SER A 995 -36.30 4.97 -21.73
N ARG A 996 -37.56 4.90 -21.28
CA ARG A 996 -38.28 3.64 -21.06
C ARG A 996 -39.13 3.28 -22.28
N SER A 997 -39.56 2.03 -22.38
CA SER A 997 -40.43 1.54 -23.45
C SER A 997 -41.77 2.28 -23.54
N GLN A 998 -42.25 2.84 -22.42
CA GLN A 998 -43.50 3.61 -22.37
C GLN A 998 -43.34 5.03 -22.93
N SER A 999 -42.12 5.57 -22.96
CA SER A 999 -41.80 6.93 -23.41
C SER A 999 -40.47 6.94 -24.19
N PRO A 1000 -40.37 6.22 -25.32
CA PRO A 1000 -39.10 5.88 -25.95
C PRO A 1000 -38.31 7.09 -26.47
N ASP A 1001 -38.97 8.21 -26.75
CA ASP A 1001 -38.35 9.45 -27.24
C ASP A 1001 -38.04 10.47 -26.13
N ASN A 1002 -38.44 10.16 -24.90
CA ASN A 1002 -38.33 11.05 -23.74
C ASN A 1002 -37.45 10.42 -22.67
N PRO A 1003 -36.16 10.79 -22.58
CA PRO A 1003 -35.27 10.23 -21.59
C PRO A 1003 -35.62 10.66 -20.15
N ASP A 1004 -35.41 9.76 -19.21
CA ASP A 1004 -35.51 10.01 -17.77
C ASP A 1004 -34.34 10.86 -17.24
N TYR A 1005 -33.24 10.94 -17.99
CA TYR A 1005 -32.06 11.69 -17.59
C TYR A 1005 -31.25 12.18 -18.80
N CYS A 1006 -30.60 13.33 -18.60
CA CYS A 1006 -29.56 13.87 -19.47
C CYS A 1006 -28.20 13.41 -18.96
N VAL A 1007 -27.27 13.07 -19.85
CA VAL A 1007 -25.94 12.57 -19.51
C VAL A 1007 -24.87 13.47 -20.10
N ILE A 1008 -23.88 13.84 -19.29
CA ILE A 1008 -22.61 14.42 -19.74
C ILE A 1008 -21.56 13.33 -19.56
N ASP A 1009 -20.96 12.90 -20.66
CA ASP A 1009 -19.92 11.87 -20.67
C ASP A 1009 -18.55 12.51 -20.92
N LEU A 1010 -17.67 12.41 -19.92
CA LEU A 1010 -16.32 12.97 -19.97
C LEU A 1010 -15.36 11.89 -20.49
N ASP A 1011 -15.02 11.96 -21.77
CA ASP A 1011 -14.26 10.95 -22.50
C ASP A 1011 -12.79 11.40 -22.70
N PRO A 1012 -11.85 11.04 -21.80
CA PRO A 1012 -10.46 11.45 -21.90
C PRO A 1012 -9.74 10.74 -23.06
N ASP A 1013 -8.84 11.48 -23.72
CA ASP A 1013 -7.90 10.91 -24.70
C ASP A 1013 -6.52 10.72 -24.04
N LYS A 1014 -5.75 11.80 -23.90
CA LYS A 1014 -4.43 11.80 -23.23
C LYS A 1014 -4.45 12.44 -21.85
N ASN A 1015 -5.65 12.73 -21.37
CA ASN A 1015 -5.87 13.44 -20.13
C ASN A 1015 -5.62 12.51 -18.94
N THR A 1016 -5.04 13.06 -17.87
CA THR A 1016 -4.97 12.32 -16.62
C THR A 1016 -6.37 12.18 -16.03
N PHE A 1017 -6.59 11.17 -15.21
CA PHE A 1017 -7.90 11.03 -14.56
C PHE A 1017 -8.18 12.20 -13.60
N ASP A 1018 -7.15 12.80 -13.00
CA ASP A 1018 -7.30 14.05 -12.24
C ASP A 1018 -7.82 15.21 -13.09
N GLN A 1019 -7.46 15.30 -14.37
CA GLN A 1019 -8.07 16.27 -15.28
C GLN A 1019 -9.55 15.96 -15.55
N VAL A 1020 -9.93 14.68 -15.61
CA VAL A 1020 -11.35 14.27 -15.72
C VAL A 1020 -12.12 14.67 -14.47
N ILE A 1021 -11.53 14.48 -13.29
CA ILE A 1021 -12.11 14.90 -12.00
C ILE A 1021 -12.25 16.42 -11.96
N GLN A 1022 -11.23 17.17 -12.38
CA GLN A 1022 -11.28 18.62 -12.48
C GLN A 1022 -12.47 19.08 -13.35
N VAL A 1023 -12.60 18.51 -14.55
CA VAL A 1023 -13.72 18.84 -15.45
C VAL A 1023 -15.07 18.43 -14.85
N ALA A 1024 -15.15 17.29 -14.17
CA ALA A 1024 -16.37 16.85 -13.48
C ALA A 1024 -16.78 17.82 -12.37
N GLN A 1025 -15.83 18.31 -11.57
CA GLN A 1025 -16.05 19.33 -10.54
C GLN A 1025 -16.52 20.64 -11.16
N MET A 1026 -15.93 21.07 -12.29
CA MET A 1026 -16.41 22.26 -13.00
C MET A 1026 -17.84 22.08 -13.53
N VAL A 1027 -18.20 20.89 -14.03
CA VAL A 1027 -19.59 20.59 -14.43
C VAL A 1027 -20.52 20.71 -13.23
N LYS A 1028 -20.12 20.22 -12.05
CA LYS A 1028 -20.88 20.40 -10.81
C LYS A 1028 -21.06 21.87 -10.44
N GLU A 1029 -19.99 22.66 -10.47
CA GLU A 1029 -20.03 24.08 -10.15
C GLU A 1029 -20.98 24.86 -11.06
N ILE A 1030 -20.94 24.61 -12.38
CA ILE A 1030 -21.85 25.25 -13.33
C ILE A 1030 -23.30 24.85 -13.04
N LEU A 1031 -23.56 23.56 -12.81
CA LEU A 1031 -24.91 23.07 -12.54
C LEU A 1031 -25.45 23.57 -11.19
N ASP A 1032 -24.61 23.72 -10.17
CA ASP A 1032 -24.97 24.30 -8.88
C ASP A 1032 -25.37 25.77 -9.01
N GLN A 1033 -24.62 26.57 -9.77
CA GLN A 1033 -24.91 27.99 -9.97
C GLN A 1033 -26.28 28.22 -10.62
N ILE A 1034 -26.76 27.27 -11.44
CA ILE A 1034 -28.09 27.32 -12.04
C ILE A 1034 -29.14 26.51 -11.27
N GLY A 1035 -28.77 25.90 -10.14
CA GLY A 1035 -29.66 25.13 -9.27
C GLY A 1035 -30.14 23.82 -9.88
N VAL A 1036 -29.31 23.15 -10.68
CA VAL A 1036 -29.61 21.87 -11.33
C VAL A 1036 -28.93 20.73 -10.57
N PRO A 1037 -29.68 19.75 -10.01
CA PRO A 1037 -29.09 18.57 -9.39
C PRO A 1037 -28.42 17.66 -10.43
N CYS A 1038 -27.29 17.09 -10.05
CA CYS A 1038 -26.55 16.15 -10.88
C CYS A 1038 -25.83 15.10 -10.04
N TYR A 1039 -25.63 13.92 -10.62
CA TYR A 1039 -25.13 12.72 -9.93
C TYR A 1039 -23.97 12.12 -10.72
N PRO A 1040 -22.77 11.99 -10.13
CA PRO A 1040 -21.62 11.45 -10.82
C PRO A 1040 -21.50 9.94 -10.62
N LYS A 1041 -20.91 9.28 -11.61
CA LYS A 1041 -20.42 7.91 -11.50
C LYS A 1041 -19.13 7.75 -12.29
N THR A 1042 -18.25 6.88 -11.84
CA THR A 1042 -17.18 6.41 -12.72
C THR A 1042 -17.82 5.70 -13.92
N SER A 1043 -17.20 5.83 -15.09
CA SER A 1043 -17.57 4.95 -16.22
C SER A 1043 -17.20 3.50 -15.91
N GLY A 1044 -16.22 3.27 -15.01
CA GLY A 1044 -15.54 2.00 -14.82
C GLY A 1044 -14.57 1.66 -15.97
N SER A 1045 -14.30 2.60 -16.88
CA SER A 1045 -13.29 2.46 -17.94
C SER A 1045 -12.24 3.56 -17.86
N THR A 1046 -12.56 4.75 -18.36
CA THR A 1046 -11.58 5.85 -18.50
C THR A 1046 -12.17 7.20 -18.10
N GLY A 1047 -13.47 7.40 -18.33
CA GLY A 1047 -14.18 8.66 -18.06
C GLY A 1047 -15.08 8.69 -16.81
N ILE A 1048 -15.72 9.83 -16.58
CA ILE A 1048 -16.78 10.03 -15.59
C ILE A 1048 -18.08 10.35 -16.33
N HIS A 1049 -19.21 9.79 -15.89
CA HIS A 1049 -20.51 10.17 -16.40
C HIS A 1049 -21.28 10.95 -15.33
N ILE A 1050 -21.91 12.04 -15.73
CA ILE A 1050 -22.72 12.89 -14.85
C ILE A 1050 -24.14 12.88 -15.37
N TYR A 1051 -25.09 12.45 -14.53
CA TYR A 1051 -26.48 12.34 -14.92
C TYR A 1051 -27.31 13.44 -14.27
N ILE A 1052 -28.28 13.96 -15.01
CA ILE A 1052 -29.18 15.03 -14.62
C ILE A 1052 -30.61 14.52 -14.80
N PRO A 1053 -31.47 14.53 -13.76
CA PRO A 1053 -32.81 13.95 -13.84
C PRO A 1053 -33.74 14.81 -14.73
N LEU A 1054 -34.45 14.16 -15.64
CA LEU A 1054 -35.42 14.77 -16.57
C LEU A 1054 -36.83 14.19 -16.43
N GLN A 1055 -36.98 13.00 -15.83
CA GLN A 1055 -38.28 12.37 -15.55
C GLN A 1055 -39.19 12.23 -16.81
N ALA A 1056 -38.60 11.93 -17.97
CA ALA A 1056 -39.28 11.74 -19.25
C ALA A 1056 -40.12 12.95 -19.71
N GLN A 1057 -39.82 14.16 -19.23
CA GLN A 1057 -40.58 15.37 -19.59
C GLN A 1057 -40.13 15.99 -20.92
N TYR A 1058 -38.93 15.67 -21.38
CA TYR A 1058 -38.29 16.32 -22.53
C TYR A 1058 -37.86 15.30 -23.57
N THR A 1059 -37.71 15.75 -24.81
CA THR A 1059 -37.20 14.94 -25.92
C THR A 1059 -35.68 14.75 -25.81
N TYR A 1060 -35.15 13.72 -26.49
CA TYR A 1060 -33.70 13.55 -26.63
C TYR A 1060 -32.99 14.76 -27.23
N GLU A 1061 -33.62 15.46 -28.19
CA GLU A 1061 -33.06 16.67 -28.79
C GLU A 1061 -32.90 17.79 -27.75
N GLN A 1062 -33.93 18.04 -26.94
CA GLN A 1062 -33.86 19.02 -25.85
C GLN A 1062 -32.80 18.65 -24.81
N SER A 1063 -32.71 17.37 -24.44
CA SER A 1063 -31.67 16.84 -23.54
C SER A 1063 -30.26 17.10 -24.10
N GLN A 1064 -30.04 16.76 -25.38
CA GLN A 1064 -28.77 16.98 -26.07
C GLN A 1064 -28.41 18.46 -26.16
N MET A 1065 -29.36 19.34 -26.48
CA MET A 1065 -29.14 20.78 -26.54
C MET A 1065 -28.76 21.35 -25.17
N PHE A 1066 -29.41 20.87 -24.10
CA PHE A 1066 -29.06 21.28 -22.75
C PHE A 1066 -27.65 20.81 -22.37
N ALA A 1067 -27.31 19.55 -22.60
CA ALA A 1067 -25.95 19.04 -22.41
C ALA A 1067 -24.92 19.87 -23.19
N ARG A 1068 -25.23 20.23 -24.45
CA ARG A 1068 -24.38 21.06 -25.31
C ARG A 1068 -24.10 22.43 -24.70
N ILE A 1069 -25.10 23.09 -24.11
CA ILE A 1069 -24.92 24.37 -23.42
C ILE A 1069 -23.91 24.24 -22.30
N ILE A 1070 -24.09 23.22 -21.44
CA ILE A 1070 -23.19 23.01 -20.28
C ILE A 1070 -21.76 22.73 -20.74
N VAL A 1071 -21.55 21.84 -21.71
CA VAL A 1071 -20.19 21.50 -22.16
C VAL A 1071 -19.52 22.64 -22.92
N ASN A 1072 -20.27 23.52 -23.59
CA ASN A 1072 -19.69 24.74 -24.18
C ASN A 1072 -19.13 25.67 -23.10
N LEU A 1073 -19.89 25.92 -22.03
CA LEU A 1073 -19.44 26.76 -20.92
C LEU A 1073 -18.19 26.21 -20.24
N ILE A 1074 -18.11 24.89 -20.08
CA ILE A 1074 -16.92 24.20 -19.56
C ILE A 1074 -15.74 24.35 -20.53
N HIS A 1075 -15.98 24.12 -21.83
CA HIS A 1075 -14.94 24.19 -22.84
C HIS A 1075 -14.33 25.60 -22.94
N GLU A 1076 -15.15 26.65 -22.78
CA GLU A 1076 -14.69 28.04 -22.75
C GLU A 1076 -13.77 28.35 -21.56
N GLN A 1077 -13.99 27.69 -20.42
CA GLN A 1077 -13.16 27.88 -19.21
C GLN A 1077 -11.85 27.09 -19.26
N VAL A 1078 -11.85 25.89 -19.84
CA VAL A 1078 -10.66 25.01 -19.93
C VAL A 1078 -10.41 24.50 -21.35
N PRO A 1079 -10.23 25.39 -22.34
CA PRO A 1079 -10.11 24.99 -23.75
C PRO A 1079 -8.80 24.25 -24.04
N ASP A 1080 -7.80 24.38 -23.17
CA ASP A 1080 -6.46 23.82 -23.36
C ASP A 1080 -6.47 22.29 -23.47
N PHE A 1081 -7.31 21.62 -22.68
CA PHE A 1081 -7.35 20.17 -22.61
C PHE A 1081 -8.74 19.55 -22.75
N THR A 1082 -9.77 20.34 -23.07
CA THR A 1082 -11.12 19.87 -23.43
C THR A 1082 -11.44 20.13 -24.91
N SER A 1083 -12.42 19.41 -25.47
CA SER A 1083 -12.83 19.49 -26.86
C SER A 1083 -14.30 19.10 -27.03
N LEU A 1084 -14.95 19.70 -28.03
CA LEU A 1084 -16.29 19.34 -28.49
C LEU A 1084 -16.26 18.57 -29.81
N GLU A 1085 -15.06 18.30 -30.34
CA GLU A 1085 -14.87 17.56 -31.58
C GLU A 1085 -15.10 16.07 -31.37
N ARG A 1086 -16.10 15.52 -32.08
CA ARG A 1086 -16.44 14.10 -31.95
C ARG A 1086 -15.36 13.18 -32.51
N MET A 1087 -14.65 13.56 -33.58
CA MET A 1087 -13.63 12.70 -34.18
C MET A 1087 -12.34 12.72 -33.34
N ILE A 1088 -11.87 11.56 -32.88
CA ILE A 1088 -10.66 11.44 -32.04
C ILE A 1088 -9.45 12.12 -32.69
N SER A 1089 -9.26 11.96 -34.01
CA SER A 1089 -8.20 12.62 -34.76
C SER A 1089 -8.27 14.16 -34.74
N ALA A 1090 -9.47 14.73 -34.62
CA ALA A 1090 -9.71 16.17 -34.58
C ALA A 1090 -9.62 16.75 -33.15
N ARG A 1091 -9.74 15.93 -32.10
CA ARG A 1091 -9.64 16.33 -30.69
C ARG A 1091 -8.25 16.78 -30.28
N LYS A 1092 -7.20 16.41 -31.03
CA LYS A 1092 -5.79 16.76 -30.75
C LYS A 1092 -5.33 16.33 -29.34
N GLY A 1093 -5.79 15.17 -28.85
CA GLY A 1093 -5.40 14.65 -27.53
C GLY A 1093 -6.18 15.24 -26.35
N LYS A 1094 -7.20 16.06 -26.62
CA LYS A 1094 -8.05 16.69 -25.60
C LYS A 1094 -9.25 15.82 -25.23
N MET A 1095 -9.75 16.02 -24.02
CA MET A 1095 -10.90 15.33 -23.46
C MET A 1095 -12.16 15.75 -24.22
N TYR A 1096 -12.90 14.77 -24.73
CA TYR A 1096 -14.17 15.05 -25.37
C TYR A 1096 -15.27 15.16 -24.33
N LEU A 1097 -15.98 16.29 -24.35
CA LEU A 1097 -17.15 16.51 -23.53
C LEU A 1097 -18.37 16.02 -24.33
N ASP A 1098 -18.68 14.73 -24.22
CA ASP A 1098 -19.66 14.08 -25.07
C ASP A 1098 -21.10 14.38 -24.64
N PHE A 1099 -21.70 15.34 -25.32
CA PHE A 1099 -23.13 15.64 -25.21
C PHE A 1099 -23.99 14.80 -26.18
N MET A 1100 -23.38 14.13 -27.15
CA MET A 1100 -24.06 13.36 -28.21
C MET A 1100 -24.55 11.98 -27.74
N GLN A 1101 -24.17 11.56 -26.53
CA GLN A 1101 -24.75 10.37 -25.88
C GLN A 1101 -26.26 10.50 -25.65
N ASN A 1102 -26.79 11.72 -25.59
CA ASN A 1102 -28.23 11.99 -25.41
C ASN A 1102 -29.01 11.75 -26.71
N ARG A 1103 -29.11 10.49 -27.13
CA ARG A 1103 -29.91 10.05 -28.28
C ARG A 1103 -30.43 8.64 -28.09
N ALA A 1104 -31.55 8.33 -28.73
CA ALA A 1104 -32.14 6.99 -28.72
C ALA A 1104 -31.13 5.93 -29.21
N GLY A 1105 -31.00 4.82 -28.48
CA GLY A 1105 -30.13 3.71 -28.84
C GLY A 1105 -28.62 3.95 -28.67
N ALA A 1106 -28.21 5.04 -28.03
CA ALA A 1106 -26.85 5.24 -27.56
C ALA A 1106 -26.44 4.13 -26.57
N THR A 1107 -25.15 3.82 -26.52
CA THR A 1107 -24.61 2.72 -25.70
C THR A 1107 -23.72 3.28 -24.63
N ILE A 1108 -24.17 3.23 -23.39
CA ILE A 1108 -23.38 3.61 -22.22
C ILE A 1108 -23.62 2.58 -21.12
N ALA A 1109 -22.58 2.25 -20.35
CA ALA A 1109 -22.72 1.36 -19.22
C ALA A 1109 -23.59 2.02 -18.13
N GLY A 1110 -24.66 1.31 -17.74
CA GLY A 1110 -25.56 1.72 -16.67
C GLY A 1110 -24.87 1.70 -15.29
N PRO A 1111 -25.47 2.36 -14.29
CA PRO A 1111 -25.00 2.30 -12.90
C PRO A 1111 -24.82 0.86 -12.43
N TYR A 1112 -23.76 0.59 -11.66
CA TYR A 1112 -23.40 -0.71 -11.08
C TYR A 1112 -23.04 -1.82 -12.09
N SER A 1113 -23.02 -1.53 -13.39
CA SER A 1113 -22.58 -2.47 -14.41
C SER A 1113 -21.08 -2.79 -14.29
N LEU A 1114 -20.72 -4.07 -14.38
CA LEU A 1114 -19.33 -4.49 -14.61
C LEU A 1114 -18.84 -3.99 -15.96
N ARG A 1115 -17.53 -3.79 -16.08
CA ARG A 1115 -16.85 -3.39 -17.31
C ARG A 1115 -15.86 -4.46 -17.76
N PRO A 1116 -15.71 -4.67 -19.08
CA PRO A 1116 -14.76 -5.63 -19.65
C PRO A 1116 -13.32 -5.08 -19.62
N LYS A 1117 -12.83 -4.75 -18.42
CA LYS A 1117 -11.50 -4.17 -18.15
C LYS A 1117 -10.81 -4.95 -17.03
N PRO A 1118 -9.46 -5.01 -17.02
CA PRO A 1118 -8.71 -5.57 -15.89
C PRO A 1118 -9.14 -4.91 -14.56
N GLY A 1119 -9.26 -5.71 -13.51
CA GLY A 1119 -9.86 -5.35 -12.24
C GLY A 1119 -11.34 -5.70 -12.12
N ALA A 1120 -12.01 -6.14 -13.20
CA ALA A 1120 -13.47 -6.30 -13.25
C ALA A 1120 -14.18 -5.07 -12.66
N THR A 1121 -13.79 -3.90 -13.15
CA THR A 1121 -14.22 -2.60 -12.64
C THR A 1121 -15.72 -2.41 -12.79
N VAL A 1122 -16.29 -1.59 -11.92
CA VAL A 1122 -17.72 -1.29 -11.89
C VAL A 1122 -17.93 0.16 -12.30
N SER A 1123 -18.96 0.42 -13.11
CA SER A 1123 -19.48 1.75 -13.37
C SER A 1123 -20.15 2.27 -12.09
N MET A 1124 -19.36 2.81 -11.16
CA MET A 1124 -19.75 3.01 -9.77
C MET A 1124 -20.25 4.43 -9.51
N PRO A 1125 -21.50 4.60 -9.03
CA PRO A 1125 -21.98 5.84 -8.46
C PRO A 1125 -21.14 6.37 -7.30
N LEU A 1126 -20.96 7.68 -7.28
CA LEU A 1126 -20.14 8.39 -6.30
C LEU A 1126 -20.95 9.54 -5.67
N SER A 1127 -20.60 9.89 -4.44
CA SER A 1127 -20.86 11.22 -3.91
C SER A 1127 -19.90 12.24 -4.55
N TRP A 1128 -20.28 13.52 -4.54
CA TRP A 1128 -19.40 14.58 -5.05
C TRP A 1128 -18.12 14.74 -4.22
N ASP A 1129 -18.16 14.42 -2.92
CA ASP A 1129 -17.00 14.52 -2.01
C ASP A 1129 -15.92 13.47 -2.28
N GLU A 1130 -16.26 12.41 -3.02
CA GLU A 1130 -15.33 11.35 -3.43
C GLU A 1130 -14.61 11.67 -4.74
N LEU A 1131 -15.10 12.63 -5.53
CA LEU A 1131 -14.44 13.08 -6.75
C LEU A 1131 -13.27 14.01 -6.42
N LYS A 1132 -12.17 13.44 -5.93
CA LYS A 1132 -10.94 14.15 -5.55
C LYS A 1132 -9.70 13.55 -6.24
N PRO A 1133 -8.62 14.33 -6.43
CA PRO A 1133 -7.39 13.83 -7.04
C PRO A 1133 -6.89 12.56 -6.35
N GLY A 1134 -6.42 11.59 -7.16
CA GLY A 1134 -5.98 10.28 -6.68
C GLY A 1134 -7.05 9.17 -6.71
N LEU A 1135 -8.33 9.49 -6.93
CA LEU A 1135 -9.36 8.50 -7.25
C LEU A 1135 -8.97 7.73 -8.52
N THR A 1136 -9.18 6.41 -8.56
CA THR A 1136 -8.91 5.60 -9.76
C THR A 1136 -10.09 4.69 -10.11
N MET A 1137 -10.13 4.22 -11.37
CA MET A 1137 -11.16 3.26 -11.80
C MET A 1137 -11.08 1.92 -11.05
N ARG A 1138 -9.89 1.55 -10.56
CA ARG A 1138 -9.65 0.29 -9.84
C ARG A 1138 -10.06 0.35 -8.39
N ASP A 1139 -10.47 1.52 -7.90
CA ASP A 1139 -11.03 1.65 -6.56
C ASP A 1139 -12.42 1.01 -6.47
N PHE A 1140 -13.08 0.75 -7.60
CA PHE A 1140 -14.40 0.12 -7.66
C PHE A 1140 -14.40 -1.10 -8.57
N THR A 1141 -14.41 -2.29 -7.97
CA THR A 1141 -14.27 -3.58 -8.64
C THR A 1141 -15.33 -4.56 -8.19
N ILE A 1142 -15.45 -5.68 -8.90
CA ILE A 1142 -16.31 -6.80 -8.48
C ILE A 1142 -16.04 -7.26 -7.03
N PHE A 1143 -14.82 -7.05 -6.50
CA PHE A 1143 -14.40 -7.53 -5.19
C PHE A 1143 -14.88 -6.67 -4.03
N ASN A 1144 -15.12 -5.38 -4.24
CA ASN A 1144 -15.49 -4.44 -3.18
C ASN A 1144 -16.84 -3.73 -3.41
N ALA A 1145 -17.39 -3.77 -4.64
CA ALA A 1145 -18.60 -3.06 -4.99
C ALA A 1145 -19.84 -3.50 -4.19
N VAL A 1146 -19.94 -4.79 -3.84
CA VAL A 1146 -21.05 -5.30 -3.02
C VAL A 1146 -20.96 -4.77 -1.60
N ASP A 1147 -19.78 -4.75 -1.01
CA ASP A 1147 -19.59 -4.29 0.38
C ASP A 1147 -19.76 -2.78 0.48
N ARG A 1148 -19.22 -2.03 -0.51
CA ARG A 1148 -19.52 -0.60 -0.66
C ARG A 1148 -21.02 -0.33 -0.75
N LEU A 1149 -21.77 -1.08 -1.55
CA LEU A 1149 -23.22 -0.90 -1.65
C LEU A 1149 -23.96 -1.19 -0.33
N LYS A 1150 -23.43 -2.06 0.53
CA LYS A 1150 -23.99 -2.29 1.88
C LYS A 1150 -23.75 -1.09 2.80
N GLU A 1151 -22.59 -0.46 2.69
CA GLU A 1151 -22.18 0.72 3.46
C GLU A 1151 -22.92 1.99 2.97
N THR A 1152 -22.79 2.32 1.69
CA THR A 1152 -23.24 3.61 1.13
C THR A 1152 -24.70 3.60 0.68
N GLY A 1153 -25.28 2.43 0.43
CA GLY A 1153 -26.56 2.32 -0.26
C GLY A 1153 -26.49 2.86 -1.70
N ASP A 1154 -27.66 3.24 -2.25
CA ASP A 1154 -27.79 3.72 -3.63
C ASP A 1154 -27.58 5.24 -3.74
N LEU A 1155 -26.32 5.66 -3.92
CA LEU A 1155 -25.94 7.07 -4.08
C LEU A 1155 -26.51 7.71 -5.36
N PHE A 1156 -26.90 6.90 -6.35
CA PHE A 1156 -27.39 7.39 -7.64
C PHE A 1156 -28.91 7.57 -7.70
N ARG A 1157 -29.62 7.19 -6.62
CA ARG A 1157 -31.09 7.12 -6.58
C ARG A 1157 -31.78 8.42 -6.94
N GLY A 1158 -31.16 9.56 -6.63
CA GLY A 1158 -31.70 10.88 -6.93
C GLY A 1158 -31.91 11.13 -8.42
N VAL A 1159 -31.19 10.42 -9.31
CA VAL A 1159 -31.39 10.52 -10.76
C VAL A 1159 -32.73 9.96 -11.24
N LEU A 1160 -33.35 9.07 -10.45
CA LEU A 1160 -34.68 8.49 -10.71
C LEU A 1160 -35.79 9.32 -10.07
N GLY A 1161 -35.43 10.44 -9.41
CA GLY A 1161 -36.34 11.32 -8.70
C GLY A 1161 -37.05 12.33 -9.61
N THR A 1162 -37.40 13.47 -9.03
CA THR A 1162 -38.06 14.57 -9.76
C THR A 1162 -37.13 15.16 -10.80
N GLY A 1163 -37.63 15.34 -12.03
CA GLY A 1163 -36.89 15.95 -13.12
C GLY A 1163 -36.74 17.46 -12.94
N ILE A 1164 -35.71 18.04 -13.56
CA ILE A 1164 -35.51 19.49 -13.57
C ILE A 1164 -36.50 20.21 -14.49
N ASP A 1165 -36.73 21.49 -14.24
CA ASP A 1165 -37.35 22.39 -15.22
C ASP A 1165 -36.27 22.95 -16.16
N LEU A 1166 -36.19 22.44 -17.39
CA LEU A 1166 -35.20 22.87 -18.37
C LEU A 1166 -35.35 24.36 -18.73
N GLY A 1167 -36.56 24.89 -18.73
CA GLY A 1167 -36.81 26.30 -19.03
C GLY A 1167 -36.24 27.21 -17.95
N VAL A 1168 -36.42 26.85 -16.68
CA VAL A 1168 -35.80 27.56 -15.54
C VAL A 1168 -34.28 27.45 -15.59
N ALA A 1169 -33.75 26.24 -15.82
CA ALA A 1169 -32.31 26.00 -15.90
C ALA A 1169 -31.64 26.84 -17.00
N VAL A 1170 -32.22 26.87 -18.21
CA VAL A 1170 -31.68 27.66 -19.33
C VAL A 1170 -31.79 29.16 -19.09
N ARG A 1171 -32.90 29.65 -18.49
CA ARG A 1171 -33.01 31.09 -18.13
C ARG A 1171 -31.95 31.49 -17.11
N LYS A 1172 -31.75 30.69 -16.06
CA LYS A 1172 -30.70 30.92 -15.07
C LYS A 1172 -29.30 30.85 -15.67
N ALA A 1173 -29.04 29.87 -16.53
CA ALA A 1173 -27.76 29.78 -17.24
C ALA A 1173 -27.49 31.05 -18.05
N LYS A 1174 -28.51 31.59 -18.73
CA LYS A 1174 -28.40 32.85 -19.47
C LYS A 1174 -28.19 34.07 -18.55
N GLU A 1175 -28.82 34.09 -17.39
CA GLU A 1175 -28.66 35.16 -16.40
C GLU A 1175 -27.25 35.16 -15.77
N VAL A 1176 -26.69 33.98 -15.50
CA VAL A 1176 -25.39 33.83 -14.81
C VAL A 1176 -24.22 33.94 -15.80
N PHE A 1177 -24.32 33.35 -16.99
CA PHE A 1177 -23.19 33.20 -17.92
C PHE A 1177 -23.31 34.04 -19.21
N GLY A 1178 -24.45 34.68 -19.48
CA GLY A 1178 -24.72 35.44 -20.71
C GLY A 1178 -25.37 34.61 -21.82
#